data_AF-A2EAL5-F1
#
_entry.id   AF-A2EAL5-F1
#
_cell.length_a   1.000
_cell.length_b   1.000
_cell.length_c   1.000
_cell.angle_alpha   90.00
_cell.angle_beta   90.00
_cell.angle_gamma   90.00
#
_symmetry.space_group_name_H-M   'P 1'
#
loop_
_entity.id
_entity.type
_entity.pdbx_description
1 polymer ?
#
loop_
_entity_poly.entity_id
_entity_poly.type
_entity_poly.pdbx_seq_one_letter_code
_entity_poly.pdbx_strand_id
1 'polypeptide(L)'
;MIMFFVLFYKDIDKSCYSSDGKSLSKVNDASPDLIISSTCEIIQDKCFYQLKTLFSFSFQENPNLTTIGEKSFSHCTNLTIINLSSCAKLTKISSYAFSGCYKVNQILLPEGLLEIEGGAFGDNHQVTSIIIPASVKIIGIWAFNGCSKLQNVTFEEGSNLTSLEWYVFGYTAITSFQIPEKVSYLNGQAFEDGKLINFTVHPNNNYLTVKDYVIYSKDKSILFFICNKTGYEIPNSVTTIGTYCFSYSTIETLIIPENVKRIEDYAFYGCDSLINVTFLGQIDYFGSWVFSSCENLELIIFPNSPMTVGGSWFVTKFSPKVNLSFTCKTLFYNSQYISSIQRNTNVSISYLNEPNLIITPNCLIMNSDQTIIYEYWGYIPSYSFISITIPKSVKKIKEKAFENSIIYNFYFTKDSQITEIENDAFRNCSNLRSFNYSFPKLQALGMSSFKDCINLESFTFSSPNLTVMSNAFENCRYLKKVSNIRNIPDNCFCGCTKLVEVTIREGSESIGYKSFENCSSLLCIKIPQSFKIISKYSFLYCKKLKSIIFSETNSLDTFSINSISECESLTNISNFSSEKYKCIDNTLYYKNNNKWELIFHLSSSKDKELNISCDVICSYSFNSSNNIEKINITSESVSVIEKHSFYNCLNLKYINFPLSVSDVEIDAFHDCKSIRCPLIIENTSTDYLQMIVSSGIPERLMISCHIAHVSNNLLNHKSLRYPSAHLFWKHLTK
;
A
#
# COMPACT_ATOMS: atom_id res chain seq x y z
N MET A 1 -82.42 -20.34 2.39
CA MET A 1 -82.21 -21.78 2.64
C MET A 1 -80.76 -21.95 3.08
N ILE A 2 -80.51 -21.94 4.39
CA ILE A 2 -79.16 -22.06 4.97
C ILE A 2 -78.86 -23.56 5.02
N MET A 3 -78.09 -24.04 4.06
CA MET A 3 -77.58 -25.41 4.04
C MET A 3 -76.37 -25.45 4.97
N PHE A 4 -76.54 -26.03 6.17
CA PHE A 4 -75.40 -26.42 7.02
C PHE A 4 -74.67 -27.55 6.29
N PHE A 5 -73.56 -27.22 5.61
CA PHE A 5 -72.59 -28.25 5.24
C PHE A 5 -71.90 -28.71 6.52
N VAL A 6 -72.22 -29.92 6.96
CA VAL A 6 -71.38 -30.64 7.93
C VAL A 6 -70.06 -30.93 7.20
N LEU A 7 -68.97 -30.29 7.64
CA LEU A 7 -67.62 -30.60 7.15
C LEU A 7 -67.26 -32.01 7.62
N PHE A 8 -67.19 -32.96 6.68
CA PHE A 8 -66.69 -34.30 6.95
C PHE A 8 -65.18 -34.30 6.71
N TYR A 9 -64.42 -34.02 7.77
CA TYR A 9 -62.98 -34.17 7.71
C TYR A 9 -62.58 -35.65 7.63
N LYS A 10 -61.59 -35.96 6.79
CA LYS A 10 -61.04 -37.31 6.63
C LYS A 10 -59.69 -37.41 7.35
N ASP A 11 -59.50 -38.45 8.16
CA ASP A 11 -58.18 -38.77 8.72
C ASP A 11 -57.18 -39.08 7.59
N ILE A 12 -55.97 -38.52 7.70
CA ILE A 12 -54.88 -38.82 6.76
C ILE A 12 -54.48 -40.30 6.90
N ASP A 13 -54.19 -40.94 5.77
CA ASP A 13 -53.76 -42.34 5.72
C ASP A 13 -52.51 -42.58 6.60
N LYS A 14 -52.53 -43.65 7.40
CA LYS A 14 -51.42 -44.04 8.28
C LYS A 14 -50.10 -44.23 7.53
N SER A 15 -50.14 -44.59 6.25
CA SER A 15 -48.96 -44.73 5.38
C SER A 15 -48.23 -43.41 5.09
N CYS A 16 -48.88 -42.26 5.29
CA CYS A 16 -48.24 -40.95 5.19
C CYS A 16 -47.37 -40.62 6.42
N TYR A 17 -47.57 -41.33 7.53
CA TYR A 17 -46.85 -41.14 8.78
C TYR A 17 -45.66 -42.09 8.90
N SER A 18 -44.65 -41.69 9.69
CA SER A 18 -43.61 -42.58 10.19
C SER A 18 -44.20 -43.73 11.02
N SER A 19 -43.43 -44.80 11.22
CA SER A 19 -43.89 -45.99 11.97
C SER A 19 -44.29 -45.68 13.42
N ASP A 20 -43.73 -44.64 14.02
CA ASP A 20 -44.07 -44.15 15.36
C ASP A 20 -45.18 -43.07 15.36
N GLY A 21 -45.69 -42.69 14.18
CA GLY A 21 -46.73 -41.67 14.03
C GLY A 21 -46.28 -40.23 14.26
N LYS A 22 -45.00 -39.99 14.51
CA LYS A 22 -44.46 -38.68 14.91
C LYS A 22 -44.16 -37.73 13.75
N SER A 23 -43.91 -38.25 12.55
CA SER A 23 -43.60 -37.43 11.38
C SER A 23 -44.58 -37.69 10.25
N LEU A 24 -45.11 -36.62 9.65
CA LEU A 24 -45.96 -36.68 8.46
C LEU A 24 -45.16 -36.24 7.23
N SER A 25 -45.02 -37.14 6.25
CA SER A 25 -44.01 -37.00 5.18
C SER A 25 -44.56 -36.50 3.84
N LYS A 26 -45.57 -37.17 3.29
CA LYS A 26 -46.20 -36.80 2.01
C LYS A 26 -47.66 -37.19 1.97
N VAL A 27 -48.52 -36.22 1.70
CA VAL A 27 -49.96 -36.40 1.59
C VAL A 27 -50.39 -36.12 0.16
N ASN A 28 -50.87 -37.16 -0.54
CA ASN A 28 -51.43 -37.06 -1.88
C ASN A 28 -52.96 -37.22 -1.89
N ASP A 29 -53.58 -37.17 -0.71
CA ASP A 29 -55.02 -37.38 -0.56
C ASP A 29 -55.79 -36.25 -1.25
N ALA A 30 -56.70 -36.61 -2.15
CA ALA A 30 -57.51 -35.67 -2.90
C ALA A 30 -58.71 -35.12 -2.10
N SER A 31 -58.92 -35.59 -0.87
CA SER A 31 -59.98 -35.08 0.01
C SER A 31 -59.76 -33.59 0.35
N PRO A 32 -60.83 -32.77 0.34
CA PRO A 32 -60.72 -31.34 0.56
C PRO A 32 -60.43 -30.95 2.01
N ASP A 33 -60.86 -31.77 2.96
CA ASP A 33 -60.79 -31.48 4.39
C ASP A 33 -60.09 -32.65 5.10
N LEU A 34 -58.89 -32.39 5.65
CA LEU A 34 -58.03 -33.43 6.24
C LEU A 34 -57.78 -33.23 7.74
N ILE A 35 -57.74 -34.33 8.51
CA ILE A 35 -57.35 -34.32 9.93
C ILE A 35 -55.93 -34.86 10.08
N ILE A 36 -55.08 -34.10 10.76
CA ILE A 36 -53.73 -34.49 11.14
C ILE A 36 -53.79 -35.14 12.53
N SER A 37 -53.18 -36.32 12.68
CA SER A 37 -53.13 -37.04 13.95
C SER A 37 -52.44 -36.25 15.07
N SER A 38 -52.95 -36.38 16.30
CA SER A 38 -52.38 -35.72 17.48
C SER A 38 -51.02 -36.27 17.90
N THR A 39 -50.63 -37.46 17.42
CA THR A 39 -49.26 -38.01 17.61
C THR A 39 -48.22 -37.33 16.74
N CYS A 40 -48.63 -36.61 15.69
CA CYS A 40 -47.72 -35.93 14.78
C CYS A 40 -46.99 -34.79 15.53
N GLU A 41 -45.67 -34.89 15.59
CA GLU A 41 -44.77 -33.88 16.12
C GLU A 41 -44.20 -33.00 15.00
N ILE A 42 -43.98 -33.57 13.80
CA ILE A 42 -43.33 -32.87 12.68
C ILE A 42 -44.13 -33.09 11.39
N ILE A 43 -44.59 -31.99 10.77
CA ILE A 43 -44.99 -32.00 9.36
C ILE A 43 -43.71 -31.75 8.55
N GLN A 44 -43.26 -32.73 7.76
CA GLN A 44 -42.02 -32.63 7.02
C GLN A 44 -42.11 -31.67 5.83
N ASP A 45 -40.95 -31.37 5.26
CA ASP A 45 -40.82 -30.51 4.10
C ASP A 45 -41.66 -31.02 2.94
N LYS A 46 -42.35 -30.09 2.27
CA LYS A 46 -43.21 -30.35 1.11
C LYS A 46 -44.33 -31.38 1.32
N CYS A 47 -44.73 -31.65 2.56
CA CYS A 47 -45.72 -32.68 2.88
C CYS A 47 -47.05 -32.59 2.10
N PHE A 48 -47.63 -31.39 2.01
CA PHE A 48 -48.83 -31.04 1.26
C PHE A 48 -48.50 -30.13 0.06
N TYR A 49 -47.26 -30.12 -0.41
CA TYR A 49 -46.81 -29.17 -1.44
C TYR A 49 -47.67 -29.26 -2.70
N GLN A 50 -48.20 -28.11 -3.14
CA GLN A 50 -49.09 -28.00 -4.30
C GLN A 50 -50.35 -28.88 -4.23
N LEU A 51 -50.81 -29.26 -3.03
CA LEU A 51 -52.04 -30.03 -2.87
C LEU A 51 -53.27 -29.12 -3.07
N LYS A 52 -53.57 -28.81 -4.34
CA LYS A 52 -54.65 -27.90 -4.75
C LYS A 52 -56.04 -28.39 -4.34
N THR A 53 -56.19 -29.65 -3.98
CA THR A 53 -57.44 -30.21 -3.48
C THR A 53 -57.74 -29.79 -2.05
N LEU A 54 -56.74 -29.38 -1.25
CA LEU A 54 -56.91 -29.03 0.15
C LEU A 54 -57.65 -27.68 0.30
N PHE A 55 -58.81 -27.71 0.94
CA PHE A 55 -59.63 -26.54 1.31
C PHE A 55 -59.45 -26.16 2.78
N SER A 56 -59.34 -27.17 3.65
CA SER A 56 -59.10 -27.00 5.08
C SER A 56 -58.31 -28.17 5.68
N PHE A 57 -57.68 -27.93 6.82
CA PHE A 57 -57.11 -28.99 7.64
C PHE A 57 -57.43 -28.72 9.12
N SER A 58 -57.44 -29.79 9.91
CA SER A 58 -57.60 -29.73 11.37
C SER A 58 -56.68 -30.73 12.04
N PHE A 59 -56.67 -30.74 13.37
CA PHE A 59 -55.90 -31.67 14.19
C PHE A 59 -56.83 -32.47 15.09
N GLN A 60 -56.47 -33.73 15.38
CA GLN A 60 -57.06 -34.47 16.49
C GLN A 60 -56.78 -33.74 17.83
N GLU A 61 -57.61 -33.97 18.84
CA GLU A 61 -57.51 -33.31 20.14
C GLU A 61 -56.09 -33.42 20.75
N ASN A 62 -55.61 -32.32 21.32
CA ASN A 62 -54.29 -32.19 21.96
C ASN A 62 -53.10 -32.53 21.04
N PRO A 63 -52.91 -31.81 19.91
CA PRO A 63 -51.83 -32.11 18.97
C PRO A 63 -50.44 -31.91 19.59
N ASN A 64 -49.51 -32.84 19.29
CA ASN A 64 -48.11 -32.78 19.72
C ASN A 64 -47.19 -32.04 18.75
N LEU A 65 -47.75 -31.33 17.77
CA LEU A 65 -46.99 -30.68 16.70
C LEU A 65 -45.99 -29.67 17.27
N THR A 66 -44.71 -29.85 16.97
CA THR A 66 -43.61 -28.94 17.34
C THR A 66 -43.06 -28.17 16.14
N THR A 67 -43.19 -28.70 14.92
CA THR A 67 -42.57 -28.09 13.72
C THR A 67 -43.38 -28.33 12.46
N ILE A 68 -43.50 -27.25 11.65
CA ILE A 68 -43.98 -27.31 10.27
C ILE A 68 -42.80 -27.06 9.33
N GLY A 69 -42.51 -28.02 8.45
CA GLY A 69 -41.35 -28.06 7.57
C GLY A 69 -41.40 -27.10 6.38
N GLU A 70 -40.27 -26.98 5.68
CA GLU A 70 -40.08 -26.07 4.55
C GLU A 70 -41.08 -26.39 3.44
N LYS A 71 -41.78 -25.36 2.93
CA LYS A 71 -42.76 -25.49 1.84
C LYS A 71 -43.85 -26.54 2.09
N SER A 72 -44.12 -26.93 3.34
CA SER A 72 -45.01 -28.06 3.65
C SER A 72 -46.41 -27.90 3.07
N PHE A 73 -47.01 -26.72 3.09
CA PHE A 73 -48.31 -26.37 2.48
C PHE A 73 -48.16 -25.38 1.32
N SER A 74 -46.95 -25.16 0.80
CA SER A 74 -46.74 -24.15 -0.23
C SER A 74 -47.56 -24.45 -1.48
N HIS A 75 -48.20 -23.42 -2.02
CA HIS A 75 -49.12 -23.47 -3.16
C HIS A 75 -50.32 -24.43 -2.98
N CYS A 76 -50.80 -24.63 -1.74
CA CYS A 76 -52.15 -25.14 -1.48
C CYS A 76 -53.19 -24.06 -1.83
N THR A 77 -53.38 -23.78 -3.13
CA THR A 77 -54.08 -22.58 -3.62
C THR A 77 -55.57 -22.49 -3.28
N ASN A 78 -56.18 -23.59 -2.80
CA ASN A 78 -57.58 -23.60 -2.35
C ASN A 78 -57.74 -23.54 -0.82
N LEU A 79 -56.65 -23.59 -0.06
CA LEU A 79 -56.69 -23.49 1.40
C LEU A 79 -57.26 -22.13 1.80
N THR A 80 -58.24 -22.14 2.70
CA THR A 80 -58.99 -20.92 3.09
C THR A 80 -58.62 -20.38 4.48
N ILE A 81 -58.22 -21.25 5.40
CA ILE A 81 -57.89 -20.90 6.79
C ILE A 81 -56.65 -21.70 7.19
N ILE A 82 -55.69 -21.03 7.85
CA ILE A 82 -54.58 -21.68 8.54
C ILE A 82 -54.89 -21.60 10.04
N ASN A 83 -55.45 -22.66 10.61
CA ASN A 83 -55.77 -22.70 12.04
C ASN A 83 -54.76 -23.58 12.79
N LEU A 84 -53.83 -22.93 13.48
CA LEU A 84 -52.81 -23.57 14.31
C LEU A 84 -53.05 -23.30 15.80
N SER A 85 -54.16 -22.65 16.18
CA SER A 85 -54.44 -22.22 17.57
C SER A 85 -54.40 -23.36 18.61
N SER A 86 -54.74 -24.59 18.22
CA SER A 86 -54.71 -25.76 19.12
C SER A 86 -53.32 -26.37 19.31
N CYS A 87 -52.32 -25.94 18.55
CA CYS A 87 -50.97 -26.50 18.55
C CYS A 87 -50.04 -25.82 19.57
N ALA A 88 -50.37 -25.91 20.87
CA ALA A 88 -49.62 -25.25 21.95
C ALA A 88 -48.14 -25.67 22.09
N LYS A 89 -47.72 -26.76 21.44
CA LYS A 89 -46.32 -27.21 21.40
C LYS A 89 -45.55 -26.75 20.15
N LEU A 90 -46.21 -26.08 19.21
CA LEU A 90 -45.61 -25.66 17.96
C LEU A 90 -44.64 -24.53 18.22
N THR A 91 -43.35 -24.79 18.06
CA THR A 91 -42.31 -23.78 18.29
C THR A 91 -41.83 -23.13 17.00
N LYS A 92 -42.00 -23.79 15.84
CA LYS A 92 -41.39 -23.36 14.57
C LYS A 92 -42.26 -23.59 13.34
N ILE A 93 -42.41 -22.55 12.52
CA ILE A 93 -42.95 -22.61 11.16
C ILE A 93 -41.82 -22.29 10.18
N SER A 94 -41.40 -23.28 9.40
CA SER A 94 -40.20 -23.18 8.56
C SER A 94 -40.44 -22.41 7.26
N SER A 95 -39.35 -22.13 6.56
CA SER A 95 -39.34 -21.24 5.41
C SER A 95 -40.35 -21.65 4.33
N TYR A 96 -41.11 -20.67 3.83
CA TYR A 96 -42.16 -20.87 2.82
C TYR A 96 -43.26 -21.89 3.15
N ALA A 97 -43.42 -22.33 4.41
CA ALA A 97 -44.37 -23.38 4.80
C ALA A 97 -45.78 -23.21 4.22
N PHE A 98 -46.34 -22.00 4.25
CA PHE A 98 -47.66 -21.65 3.72
C PHE A 98 -47.58 -20.58 2.62
N SER A 99 -46.47 -20.54 1.88
CA SER A 99 -46.29 -19.57 0.81
C SER A 99 -47.17 -19.88 -0.41
N GLY A 100 -47.82 -18.85 -0.98
CA GLY A 100 -48.63 -18.98 -2.19
C GLY A 100 -50.00 -19.65 -1.98
N CYS A 101 -50.50 -19.68 -0.73
CA CYS A 101 -51.85 -20.14 -0.41
C CYS A 101 -52.87 -19.00 -0.66
N TYR A 102 -53.05 -18.62 -1.92
CA TYR A 102 -53.69 -17.37 -2.36
C TYR A 102 -55.13 -17.12 -1.85
N LYS A 103 -55.83 -18.12 -1.30
CA LYS A 103 -57.19 -18.01 -0.76
C LYS A 103 -57.26 -17.96 0.77
N VAL A 104 -56.14 -18.09 1.47
CA VAL A 104 -56.12 -18.01 2.93
C VAL A 104 -56.55 -16.60 3.35
N ASN A 105 -57.65 -16.52 4.08
CA ASN A 105 -58.21 -15.27 4.57
C ASN A 105 -57.99 -15.06 6.08
N GLN A 106 -57.63 -16.12 6.81
CA GLN A 106 -57.41 -16.09 8.25
C GLN A 106 -56.25 -16.99 8.65
N ILE A 107 -55.37 -16.47 9.50
CA ILE A 107 -54.25 -17.19 10.11
C ILE A 107 -54.40 -17.08 11.63
N LEU A 108 -54.43 -18.22 12.31
CA LEU A 108 -54.51 -18.32 13.77
C LEU A 108 -53.26 -19.03 14.28
N LEU A 109 -52.38 -18.30 14.97
CA LEU A 109 -51.13 -18.82 15.52
C LEU A 109 -51.33 -19.28 16.97
N PRO A 110 -50.62 -20.34 17.43
CA PRO A 110 -50.72 -20.80 18.81
C PRO A 110 -49.83 -20.00 19.76
N GLU A 111 -50.21 -19.98 21.04
CA GLU A 111 -49.30 -19.63 22.12
C GLU A 111 -48.07 -20.54 22.12
N GLY A 112 -46.90 -20.01 22.48
CA GLY A 112 -45.65 -20.77 22.55
C GLY A 112 -44.85 -20.82 21.24
N LEU A 113 -45.40 -20.34 20.12
CA LEU A 113 -44.67 -20.19 18.86
C LEU A 113 -43.46 -19.28 19.02
N LEU A 114 -42.28 -19.73 18.60
CA LEU A 114 -41.02 -19.02 18.77
C LEU A 114 -40.49 -18.43 17.44
N GLU A 115 -40.64 -19.16 16.34
CA GLU A 115 -40.01 -18.84 15.06
C GLU A 115 -40.99 -18.94 13.89
N ILE A 116 -41.10 -17.85 13.12
CA ILE A 116 -41.72 -17.81 11.79
C ILE A 116 -40.58 -17.54 10.81
N GLU A 117 -40.14 -18.54 10.07
CA GLU A 117 -39.01 -18.38 9.15
C GLU A 117 -39.38 -17.64 7.85
N GLY A 118 -38.36 -17.40 7.02
CA GLY A 118 -38.49 -16.55 5.84
C GLY A 118 -39.52 -17.05 4.84
N GLY A 119 -40.35 -16.13 4.34
CA GLY A 119 -41.42 -16.44 3.39
C GLY A 119 -42.55 -17.35 3.92
N ALA A 120 -42.56 -17.72 5.21
CA ALA A 120 -43.47 -18.72 5.76
C ALA A 120 -44.96 -18.50 5.39
N PHE A 121 -45.41 -17.25 5.34
CA PHE A 121 -46.75 -16.85 4.93
C PHE A 121 -46.73 -15.91 3.71
N GLY A 122 -45.71 -15.97 2.86
CA GLY A 122 -45.62 -15.14 1.66
C GLY A 122 -46.77 -15.39 0.67
N ASP A 123 -47.19 -14.35 -0.06
CA ASP A 123 -48.22 -14.40 -1.09
C ASP A 123 -49.59 -14.92 -0.61
N ASN A 124 -49.96 -14.69 0.65
CA ASN A 124 -51.31 -14.94 1.15
C ASN A 124 -52.24 -13.74 0.86
N HIS A 125 -52.77 -13.69 -0.36
CA HIS A 125 -53.44 -12.51 -0.92
C HIS A 125 -54.81 -12.13 -0.29
N GLN A 126 -55.41 -12.96 0.58
CA GLN A 126 -56.70 -12.65 1.21
C GLN A 126 -56.62 -12.31 2.69
N VAL A 127 -55.48 -12.52 3.36
CA VAL A 127 -55.34 -12.20 4.79
C VAL A 127 -55.40 -10.70 4.98
N THR A 128 -56.27 -10.23 5.88
CA THR A 128 -56.45 -8.79 6.16
C THR A 128 -55.84 -8.37 7.50
N SER A 129 -55.73 -9.29 8.45
CA SER A 129 -55.13 -9.04 9.75
C SER A 129 -54.47 -10.29 10.32
N ILE A 130 -53.48 -10.09 11.20
CA ILE A 130 -52.84 -11.16 11.95
C ILE A 130 -52.48 -10.70 13.36
N ILE A 131 -52.65 -11.60 14.33
CA ILE A 131 -52.17 -11.46 15.71
C ILE A 131 -50.93 -12.33 15.85
N ILE A 132 -49.81 -11.72 16.26
CA ILE A 132 -48.55 -12.40 16.52
C ILE A 132 -48.43 -12.68 18.02
N PRO A 133 -48.27 -13.96 18.44
CA PRO A 133 -48.12 -14.32 19.84
C PRO A 133 -46.90 -13.69 20.52
N ALA A 134 -47.00 -13.35 21.80
CA ALA A 134 -45.92 -12.68 22.54
C ALA A 134 -44.61 -13.52 22.61
N SER A 135 -44.73 -14.84 22.47
CA SER A 135 -43.60 -15.78 22.48
C SER A 135 -42.72 -15.70 21.23
N VAL A 136 -43.20 -15.14 20.12
CA VAL A 136 -42.46 -15.09 18.86
C VAL A 136 -41.22 -14.22 19.00
N LYS A 137 -40.05 -14.79 18.71
CA LYS A 137 -38.74 -14.14 18.79
C LYS A 137 -38.23 -13.72 17.42
N ILE A 138 -38.54 -14.50 16.39
CA ILE A 138 -38.02 -14.33 15.04
C ILE A 138 -39.18 -14.35 14.04
N ILE A 139 -39.23 -13.32 13.21
CA ILE A 139 -40.00 -13.30 11.97
C ILE A 139 -39.00 -13.06 10.84
N GLY A 140 -38.82 -14.06 9.97
CA GLY A 140 -37.80 -14.07 8.94
C GLY A 140 -38.08 -13.11 7.77
N ILE A 141 -37.05 -12.92 6.96
CA ILE A 141 -37.08 -12.18 5.70
C ILE A 141 -38.25 -12.68 4.83
N TRP A 142 -39.03 -11.77 4.25
CA TRP A 142 -40.21 -12.09 3.43
C TRP A 142 -41.38 -12.82 4.11
N ALA A 143 -41.39 -13.02 5.44
CA ALA A 143 -42.39 -13.89 6.09
C ALA A 143 -43.85 -13.61 5.70
N PHE A 144 -44.24 -12.35 5.53
CA PHE A 144 -45.57 -11.92 5.08
C PHE A 144 -45.50 -11.09 3.77
N ASN A 145 -44.43 -11.25 2.99
CA ASN A 145 -44.27 -10.53 1.73
C ASN A 145 -45.40 -10.89 0.75
N GLY A 146 -45.93 -9.92 0.01
CA GLY A 146 -46.96 -10.17 -0.98
C GLY A 146 -48.35 -10.47 -0.40
N CYS A 147 -48.54 -10.41 0.93
CA CYS A 147 -49.86 -10.43 1.56
C CYS A 147 -50.64 -9.13 1.27
N SER A 148 -51.05 -8.97 0.01
CA SER A 148 -51.49 -7.71 -0.60
C SER A 148 -52.75 -7.07 0.00
N LYS A 149 -53.50 -7.81 0.83
CA LYS A 149 -54.65 -7.30 1.60
C LYS A 149 -54.37 -7.13 3.10
N LEU A 150 -53.19 -7.49 3.58
CA LEU A 150 -52.85 -7.40 5.00
C LEU A 150 -52.73 -5.94 5.41
N GLN A 151 -53.65 -5.48 6.25
CA GLN A 151 -53.75 -4.09 6.71
C GLN A 151 -53.27 -3.94 8.15
N ASN A 152 -53.52 -4.95 8.99
CA ASN A 152 -53.28 -4.87 10.44
C ASN A 152 -52.41 -6.02 10.93
N VAL A 153 -51.32 -5.69 11.61
CA VAL A 153 -50.48 -6.64 12.33
C VAL A 153 -50.45 -6.18 13.78
N THR A 154 -50.92 -7.01 14.70
CA THR A 154 -50.90 -6.71 16.13
C THR A 154 -50.05 -7.75 16.86
N PHE A 155 -49.26 -7.30 17.82
CA PHE A 155 -48.49 -8.18 18.70
C PHE A 155 -49.21 -8.26 20.04
N GLU A 156 -49.21 -9.45 20.64
CA GLU A 156 -49.64 -9.59 22.04
C GLU A 156 -48.67 -8.86 22.99
N GLU A 157 -49.21 -8.39 24.12
CA GLU A 157 -48.44 -7.67 25.14
C GLU A 157 -47.24 -8.49 25.63
N GLY A 158 -46.08 -7.85 25.75
CA GLY A 158 -44.85 -8.51 26.17
C GLY A 158 -44.12 -9.22 25.04
N SER A 159 -44.30 -8.77 23.79
CA SER A 159 -43.68 -9.35 22.60
C SER A 159 -42.16 -9.54 22.72
N ASN A 160 -41.69 -10.71 22.29
CA ASN A 160 -40.27 -11.07 22.29
C ASN A 160 -39.55 -10.82 20.97
N LEU A 161 -40.22 -10.22 19.97
CA LEU A 161 -39.62 -9.93 18.68
C LEU A 161 -38.48 -8.91 18.83
N THR A 162 -37.32 -9.20 18.25
CA THR A 162 -36.12 -8.36 18.38
C THR A 162 -35.82 -7.48 17.16
N SER A 163 -36.31 -7.86 15.98
CA SER A 163 -36.03 -7.15 14.74
C SER A 163 -37.16 -7.26 13.72
N LEU A 164 -37.20 -6.28 12.82
CA LEU A 164 -38.02 -6.31 11.61
C LEU A 164 -37.10 -6.36 10.40
N GLU A 165 -37.04 -7.54 9.80
CA GLU A 165 -36.09 -7.89 8.75
C GLU A 165 -36.53 -7.41 7.35
N TRP A 166 -35.62 -7.58 6.39
CA TRP A 166 -35.84 -7.22 4.98
C TRP A 166 -37.16 -7.78 4.43
N TYR A 167 -38.02 -6.89 3.92
CA TYR A 167 -39.30 -7.21 3.27
C TYR A 167 -40.27 -8.07 4.11
N VAL A 168 -40.12 -8.11 5.44
CA VAL A 168 -40.98 -8.94 6.32
C VAL A 168 -42.47 -8.69 6.08
N PHE A 169 -42.87 -7.44 5.83
CA PHE A 169 -44.22 -7.00 5.47
C PHE A 169 -44.24 -6.23 4.13
N GLY A 170 -43.34 -6.57 3.19
CA GLY A 170 -43.31 -5.94 1.87
C GLY A 170 -44.53 -6.29 1.00
N TYR A 171 -44.95 -5.37 0.16
CA TYR A 171 -46.10 -5.47 -0.75
C TYR A 171 -47.40 -5.83 -0.03
N THR A 172 -47.65 -5.20 1.11
CA THR A 172 -48.87 -5.39 1.92
C THR A 172 -49.84 -4.22 1.72
N ALA A 173 -50.85 -4.09 2.57
CA ALA A 173 -51.75 -2.94 2.61
C ALA A 173 -51.65 -2.18 3.95
N ILE A 174 -50.55 -2.37 4.69
CA ILE A 174 -50.31 -1.75 5.99
C ILE A 174 -50.03 -0.25 5.78
N THR A 175 -50.88 0.60 6.38
CA THR A 175 -50.72 2.06 6.36
C THR A 175 -50.25 2.64 7.69
N SER A 176 -50.40 1.87 8.78
CA SER A 176 -49.84 2.19 10.10
C SER A 176 -49.32 0.94 10.81
N PHE A 177 -48.22 1.09 11.54
CA PHE A 177 -47.59 -0.01 12.28
C PHE A 177 -47.09 0.46 13.66
N GLN A 178 -47.30 -0.35 14.69
CA GLN A 178 -46.75 -0.14 16.02
C GLN A 178 -45.57 -1.08 16.26
N ILE A 179 -44.40 -0.53 16.53
CA ILE A 179 -43.20 -1.30 16.84
C ILE A 179 -43.31 -1.89 18.25
N PRO A 180 -43.17 -3.22 18.43
CA PRO A 180 -43.33 -3.87 19.74
C PRO A 180 -42.12 -3.64 20.66
N GLU A 181 -42.23 -4.09 21.90
CA GLU A 181 -41.42 -3.76 23.07
C GLU A 181 -39.92 -4.05 22.91
N LYS A 182 -39.56 -5.19 22.31
CA LYS A 182 -38.17 -5.65 22.25
C LYS A 182 -37.50 -5.42 20.89
N VAL A 183 -38.21 -4.84 19.92
CA VAL A 183 -37.62 -4.55 18.61
C VAL A 183 -36.56 -3.46 18.76
N SER A 184 -35.32 -3.81 18.46
CA SER A 184 -34.15 -2.93 18.54
C SER A 184 -33.55 -2.59 17.18
N TYR A 185 -33.98 -3.28 16.12
CA TYR A 185 -33.52 -3.07 14.75
C TYR A 185 -34.71 -3.10 13.79
N LEU A 186 -34.68 -2.20 12.82
CA LEU A 186 -35.64 -2.14 11.73
C LEU A 186 -34.89 -1.92 10.42
N ASN A 187 -35.07 -2.84 9.48
CA ASN A 187 -34.56 -2.70 8.13
C ASN A 187 -35.39 -1.65 7.36
N GLY A 188 -34.73 -0.76 6.62
CA GLY A 188 -35.35 0.31 5.83
C GLY A 188 -36.40 -0.17 4.83
N GLN A 189 -36.38 -1.44 4.43
CA GLN A 189 -37.33 -2.04 3.50
C GLN A 189 -38.26 -3.07 4.14
N ALA A 190 -38.44 -3.08 5.46
CA ALA A 190 -39.38 -4.00 6.12
C ALA A 190 -40.82 -3.89 5.55
N PHE A 191 -41.21 -2.71 5.06
CA PHE A 191 -42.53 -2.36 4.51
C PHE A 191 -42.44 -1.82 3.07
N GLU A 192 -41.76 -2.56 2.21
CA GLU A 192 -41.55 -2.21 0.80
C GLU A 192 -42.89 -2.10 0.02
N ASP A 193 -43.35 -0.87 -0.26
CA ASP A 193 -44.42 -0.50 -1.22
C ASP A 193 -44.79 0.99 -1.14
N GLY A 194 -44.26 1.70 -0.14
CA GLY A 194 -44.47 3.13 0.04
C GLY A 194 -45.85 3.52 0.56
N LYS A 195 -46.68 2.57 1.01
CA LYS A 195 -48.03 2.83 1.54
C LYS A 195 -48.03 3.19 3.02
N LEU A 196 -46.96 2.85 3.73
CA LEU A 196 -46.85 3.10 5.17
C LEU A 196 -46.63 4.59 5.44
N ILE A 197 -47.62 5.21 6.06
CA ILE A 197 -47.63 6.66 6.34
C ILE A 197 -47.45 7.01 7.81
N ASN A 198 -47.60 6.03 8.73
CA ASN A 198 -47.54 6.30 10.17
C ASN A 198 -46.91 5.17 10.99
N PHE A 199 -45.95 5.52 11.84
CA PHE A 199 -45.38 4.64 12.85
C PHE A 199 -45.68 5.11 14.25
N THR A 200 -45.89 4.15 15.15
CA THR A 200 -45.80 4.36 16.58
C THR A 200 -44.82 3.36 17.19
N VAL A 201 -44.32 3.65 18.38
CA VAL A 201 -43.45 2.76 19.14
C VAL A 201 -44.16 2.41 20.44
N HIS A 202 -44.17 1.14 20.81
CA HIS A 202 -44.77 0.73 22.07
C HIS A 202 -44.14 1.47 23.25
N PRO A 203 -44.90 1.95 24.26
CA PRO A 203 -44.35 2.72 25.38
C PRO A 203 -43.21 2.03 26.13
N ASN A 204 -43.22 0.70 26.19
CA ASN A 204 -42.20 -0.12 26.85
C ASN A 204 -40.97 -0.42 25.98
N ASN A 205 -40.90 0.09 24.74
CA ASN A 205 -39.72 -0.07 23.90
C ASN A 205 -38.59 0.88 24.34
N ASN A 206 -37.48 0.26 24.76
CA ASN A 206 -36.31 0.97 25.27
C ASN A 206 -35.20 1.17 24.23
N TYR A 207 -35.40 0.70 22.99
CA TYR A 207 -34.38 0.67 21.95
C TYR A 207 -34.62 1.69 20.84
N LEU A 208 -35.88 1.96 20.52
CA LEU A 208 -36.27 2.81 19.39
C LEU A 208 -37.14 3.99 19.85
N THR A 209 -37.14 5.04 19.03
CA THR A 209 -38.04 6.18 19.18
C THR A 209 -38.49 6.66 17.80
N VAL A 210 -39.72 7.14 17.72
CA VAL A 210 -40.24 7.81 16.52
C VAL A 210 -40.29 9.31 16.76
N LYS A 211 -39.86 10.10 15.78
CA LYS A 211 -40.03 11.56 15.77
C LYS A 211 -40.22 12.01 14.33
N ASP A 212 -41.22 12.85 14.07
CA ASP A 212 -41.48 13.43 12.75
C ASP A 212 -41.59 12.37 11.63
N TYR A 213 -42.24 11.23 11.93
CA TYR A 213 -42.40 10.06 11.03
C TYR A 213 -41.09 9.33 10.68
N VAL A 214 -40.07 9.50 11.52
CA VAL A 214 -38.75 8.89 11.35
C VAL A 214 -38.41 8.03 12.56
N ILE A 215 -37.85 6.84 12.31
CA ILE A 215 -37.47 5.88 13.34
C ILE A 215 -35.97 6.00 13.60
N TYR A 216 -35.63 6.17 14.88
CA TYR A 216 -34.27 6.22 15.36
C TYR A 216 -34.06 5.18 16.46
N SER A 217 -32.80 4.87 16.72
CA SER A 217 -32.34 4.43 18.05
C SER A 217 -32.81 5.37 19.18
N LYS A 218 -32.93 4.86 20.40
CA LYS A 218 -33.45 5.60 21.56
C LYS A 218 -32.68 6.88 21.85
N ASP A 219 -31.36 6.83 21.69
CA ASP A 219 -30.44 7.96 21.85
C ASP A 219 -30.32 8.85 20.60
N LYS A 220 -31.00 8.49 19.50
CA LYS A 220 -31.02 9.17 18.20
C LYS A 220 -29.67 9.19 17.47
N SER A 221 -28.78 8.25 17.79
CA SER A 221 -27.47 8.09 17.13
C SER A 221 -27.55 7.35 15.80
N ILE A 222 -28.52 6.44 15.66
CA ILE A 222 -28.80 5.67 14.43
C ILE A 222 -30.16 6.06 13.88
N LEU A 223 -30.20 6.33 12.58
CA LEU A 223 -31.39 6.60 11.78
C LEU A 223 -31.76 5.32 11.00
N PHE A 224 -32.91 4.70 11.30
CA PHE A 224 -33.28 3.39 10.72
C PHE A 224 -34.19 3.48 9.51
N PHE A 225 -35.17 4.39 9.53
CA PHE A 225 -36.21 4.45 8.50
C PHE A 225 -36.87 5.82 8.46
N ILE A 226 -37.18 6.29 7.24
CA ILE A 226 -37.94 7.52 7.01
C ILE A 226 -39.21 7.18 6.22
N CYS A 227 -40.39 7.48 6.80
CA CYS A 227 -41.64 7.43 6.05
C CYS A 227 -41.64 8.49 4.96
N ASN A 228 -42.00 8.08 3.74
CA ASN A 228 -42.07 8.83 2.47
C ASN A 228 -42.41 10.32 2.63
N LYS A 229 -41.39 11.14 2.90
CA LYS A 229 -41.49 12.59 3.08
C LYS A 229 -40.50 13.27 2.16
N THR A 230 -40.94 14.37 1.56
CA THR A 230 -40.09 15.29 0.81
C THR A 230 -39.24 16.13 1.79
N GLY A 231 -37.94 16.26 1.52
CA GLY A 231 -37.05 17.22 2.20
C GLY A 231 -36.83 16.97 3.70
N TYR A 232 -36.11 15.90 4.05
CA TYR A 232 -35.70 15.62 5.43
C TYR A 232 -34.26 16.05 5.71
N GLU A 233 -34.05 16.80 6.79
CA GLU A 233 -32.73 17.18 7.29
C GLU A 233 -32.27 16.20 8.38
N ILE A 234 -31.08 15.62 8.19
CA ILE A 234 -30.49 14.68 9.15
C ILE A 234 -30.00 15.47 10.38
N PRO A 235 -30.46 15.15 11.62
CA PRO A 235 -29.99 15.82 12.82
C PRO A 235 -28.53 15.53 13.14
N ASN A 236 -27.83 16.50 13.74
CA ASN A 236 -26.43 16.33 14.19
C ASN A 236 -26.22 15.23 15.24
N SER A 237 -27.27 14.71 15.89
CA SER A 237 -27.13 13.57 16.80
C SER A 237 -26.83 12.26 16.07
N VAL A 238 -27.14 12.19 14.77
CA VAL A 238 -26.99 10.97 13.97
C VAL A 238 -25.51 10.74 13.65
N THR A 239 -25.05 9.54 13.97
CA THR A 239 -23.71 9.02 13.67
C THR A 239 -23.75 7.92 12.61
N THR A 240 -24.89 7.23 12.47
CA THR A 240 -25.08 6.13 11.51
C THR A 240 -26.39 6.26 10.74
N ILE A 241 -26.32 6.14 9.41
CA ILE A 241 -27.48 6.01 8.52
C ILE A 241 -27.67 4.52 8.21
N GLY A 242 -28.81 3.96 8.62
CA GLY A 242 -29.10 2.54 8.57
C GLY A 242 -29.35 1.98 7.16
N THR A 243 -29.36 0.66 7.07
CA THR A 243 -29.57 -0.09 5.82
C THR A 243 -30.91 0.28 5.20
N TYR A 244 -30.91 0.66 3.92
CA TYR A 244 -32.10 1.12 3.19
C TYR A 244 -32.86 2.32 3.83
N CYS A 245 -32.25 3.08 4.74
CA CYS A 245 -32.95 4.10 5.52
C CYS A 245 -33.76 5.11 4.69
N PHE A 246 -33.25 5.50 3.52
CA PHE A 246 -33.87 6.44 2.59
C PHE A 246 -34.36 5.75 1.31
N SER A 247 -34.48 4.41 1.28
CA SER A 247 -34.79 3.72 0.03
C SER A 247 -36.06 4.26 -0.63
N TYR A 248 -35.99 4.55 -1.94
CA TYR A 248 -37.08 5.14 -2.72
C TYR A 248 -37.57 6.51 -2.23
N SER A 249 -36.76 7.23 -1.47
CA SER A 249 -37.09 8.58 -1.04
C SER A 249 -37.07 9.57 -2.21
N THR A 250 -37.94 10.59 -2.13
CA THR A 250 -38.07 11.67 -3.10
C THR A 250 -37.18 12.87 -2.79
N ILE A 251 -36.14 12.69 -1.97
CA ILE A 251 -35.16 13.74 -1.66
C ILE A 251 -34.37 14.17 -2.91
N GLU A 252 -34.32 15.48 -3.18
CA GLU A 252 -33.58 16.03 -4.32
C GLU A 252 -32.13 16.39 -3.99
N THR A 253 -31.91 16.93 -2.80
CA THR A 253 -30.58 17.30 -2.30
C THR A 253 -30.41 16.76 -0.90
N LEU A 254 -29.19 16.34 -0.58
CA LEU A 254 -28.88 15.70 0.68
C LEU A 254 -27.59 16.26 1.26
N ILE A 255 -27.69 16.76 2.49
CA ILE A 255 -26.55 17.21 3.29
C ILE A 255 -26.36 16.19 4.42
N ILE A 256 -25.20 15.54 4.45
CA ILE A 256 -24.79 14.60 5.48
C ILE A 256 -23.97 15.38 6.54
N PRO A 257 -24.47 15.50 7.79
CA PRO A 257 -23.80 16.24 8.85
C PRO A 257 -22.42 15.69 9.26
N GLU A 258 -21.61 16.52 9.91
CA GLU A 258 -20.22 16.19 10.29
C GLU A 258 -20.08 14.96 11.21
N ASN A 259 -21.11 14.71 12.03
CA ASN A 259 -21.12 13.64 13.02
C ASN A 259 -21.45 12.27 12.44
N VAL A 260 -21.99 12.19 11.20
CA VAL A 260 -22.24 10.92 10.54
C VAL A 260 -20.89 10.30 10.19
N LYS A 261 -20.60 9.13 10.75
CA LYS A 261 -19.37 8.36 10.50
C LYS A 261 -19.60 7.12 9.66
N ARG A 262 -20.83 6.60 9.64
CA ARG A 262 -21.16 5.34 8.99
C ARG A 262 -22.45 5.46 8.18
N ILE A 263 -22.39 4.97 6.95
CA ILE A 263 -23.57 4.82 6.08
C ILE A 263 -23.63 3.36 5.70
N GLU A 264 -24.73 2.68 6.03
CA GLU A 264 -24.90 1.25 5.81
C GLU A 264 -25.29 0.93 4.36
N ASP A 265 -25.32 -0.37 4.06
CA ASP A 265 -25.64 -0.89 2.73
C ASP A 265 -26.99 -0.34 2.22
N TYR A 266 -27.02 0.01 0.93
CA TYR A 266 -28.22 0.46 0.23
C TYR A 266 -28.94 1.67 0.86
N ALA A 267 -28.30 2.45 1.73
CA ALA A 267 -28.95 3.52 2.49
C ALA A 267 -29.81 4.48 1.65
N PHE A 268 -29.44 4.77 0.40
CA PHE A 268 -30.17 5.63 -0.54
C PHE A 268 -30.61 4.90 -1.81
N TYR A 269 -30.81 3.59 -1.75
CA TYR A 269 -31.21 2.79 -2.90
C TYR A 269 -32.51 3.29 -3.53
N GLY A 270 -32.56 3.47 -4.86
CA GLY A 270 -33.80 3.87 -5.54
C GLY A 270 -34.20 5.33 -5.36
N CYS A 271 -33.34 6.19 -4.78
CA CYS A 271 -33.61 7.62 -4.66
C CYS A 271 -33.44 8.34 -6.01
N ASP A 272 -34.36 8.11 -6.95
CA ASP A 272 -34.24 8.64 -8.31
C ASP A 272 -34.33 10.16 -8.39
N SER A 273 -34.94 10.84 -7.42
CA SER A 273 -34.97 12.30 -7.36
C SER A 273 -33.66 12.93 -6.90
N LEU A 274 -32.73 12.16 -6.31
CA LEU A 274 -31.52 12.68 -5.69
C LEU A 274 -30.51 13.15 -6.75
N ILE A 275 -30.21 14.45 -6.76
CA ILE A 275 -29.29 15.09 -7.71
C ILE A 275 -27.91 15.29 -7.08
N ASN A 276 -27.86 15.79 -5.84
CA ASN A 276 -26.63 16.21 -5.18
C ASN A 276 -26.53 15.69 -3.75
N VAL A 277 -25.34 15.20 -3.38
CA VAL A 277 -24.99 14.83 -2.00
C VAL A 277 -23.78 15.61 -1.53
N THR A 278 -23.86 16.21 -0.35
CA THR A 278 -22.74 16.92 0.28
C THR A 278 -22.41 16.30 1.64
N PHE A 279 -21.17 15.88 1.83
CA PHE A 279 -20.64 15.41 3.11
C PHE A 279 -19.94 16.55 3.84
N LEU A 280 -20.39 16.88 5.06
CA LEU A 280 -19.79 17.95 5.85
C LEU A 280 -18.59 17.47 6.69
N GLY A 281 -18.51 16.18 7.03
CA GLY A 281 -17.41 15.62 7.82
C GLY A 281 -16.92 14.26 7.33
N GLN A 282 -15.89 13.75 8.01
CA GLN A 282 -15.26 12.47 7.69
C GLN A 282 -16.23 11.29 7.91
N ILE A 283 -16.36 10.44 6.90
CA ILE A 283 -17.03 9.14 6.86
C ILE A 283 -15.98 8.02 6.97
N ASP A 284 -16.12 7.17 8.00
CA ASP A 284 -15.23 6.04 8.22
C ASP A 284 -15.62 4.84 7.34
N TYR A 285 -16.91 4.71 7.02
CA TYR A 285 -17.45 3.58 6.27
C TYR A 285 -18.60 3.93 5.34
N PHE A 286 -18.47 3.54 4.08
CA PHE A 286 -19.59 3.39 3.15
C PHE A 286 -19.98 1.92 3.00
N GLY A 287 -21.26 1.64 3.18
CA GLY A 287 -21.85 0.37 2.84
C GLY A 287 -21.74 0.07 1.36
N SER A 288 -22.04 -1.17 1.04
CA SER A 288 -22.22 -1.64 -0.32
C SER A 288 -23.45 -0.99 -0.94
N TRP A 289 -23.34 -0.56 -2.21
CA TRP A 289 -24.50 -0.14 -3.00
C TRP A 289 -25.27 1.09 -2.47
N VAL A 290 -24.62 1.95 -1.68
CA VAL A 290 -25.24 3.11 -1.00
C VAL A 290 -26.11 3.96 -1.92
N PHE A 291 -25.65 4.23 -3.16
CA PHE A 291 -26.37 5.01 -4.18
C PHE A 291 -26.77 4.17 -5.41
N SER A 292 -27.07 2.88 -5.21
CA SER A 292 -27.54 2.04 -6.32
C SER A 292 -28.94 2.49 -6.76
N SER A 293 -29.16 2.54 -8.08
CA SER A 293 -30.43 2.98 -8.66
C SER A 293 -30.86 4.38 -8.23
N CYS A 294 -29.93 5.34 -8.10
CA CYS A 294 -30.28 6.77 -7.98
C CYS A 294 -30.14 7.45 -9.34
N GLU A 295 -31.07 7.27 -10.26
CA GLU A 295 -30.81 7.53 -11.69
C GLU A 295 -30.36 8.97 -12.03
N ASN A 296 -30.78 9.97 -11.25
CA ASN A 296 -30.45 11.38 -11.48
C ASN A 296 -29.30 11.95 -10.62
N LEU A 297 -28.54 11.12 -9.88
CA LEU A 297 -27.43 11.61 -9.06
C LEU A 297 -26.25 12.07 -9.94
N GLU A 298 -25.98 13.36 -9.90
CA GLU A 298 -24.98 14.03 -10.74
C GLU A 298 -23.68 14.34 -10.00
N LEU A 299 -23.77 14.72 -8.72
CA LEU A 299 -22.61 15.22 -7.97
C LEU A 299 -22.60 14.76 -6.51
N ILE A 300 -21.43 14.28 -6.08
CA ILE A 300 -21.11 14.05 -4.68
C ILE A 300 -19.94 14.96 -4.28
N ILE A 301 -20.14 15.75 -3.22
CA ILE A 301 -19.14 16.68 -2.67
C ILE A 301 -18.60 16.11 -1.36
N PHE A 302 -17.30 15.84 -1.32
CA PHE A 302 -16.59 15.35 -0.14
C PHE A 302 -16.18 16.51 0.80
N PRO A 303 -15.94 16.24 2.09
CA PRO A 303 -15.66 17.28 3.07
C PRO A 303 -14.29 17.92 2.84
N ASN A 304 -14.11 19.11 3.42
CA ASN A 304 -12.83 19.82 3.42
C ASN A 304 -11.84 19.28 4.46
N SER A 305 -11.65 17.96 4.47
CA SER A 305 -10.71 17.27 5.34
C SER A 305 -10.24 15.97 4.68
N PRO A 306 -8.97 15.55 4.87
CA PRO A 306 -8.50 14.27 4.38
C PRO A 306 -9.23 13.14 5.10
N MET A 307 -9.44 12.02 4.40
CA MET A 307 -10.24 10.91 4.91
C MET A 307 -9.72 9.58 4.38
N THR A 308 -9.87 8.52 5.17
CA THR A 308 -9.66 7.13 4.74
C THR A 308 -10.97 6.40 4.91
N VAL A 309 -11.56 5.96 3.80
CA VAL A 309 -12.89 5.36 3.82
C VAL A 309 -12.79 3.85 3.65
N GLY A 310 -13.34 3.13 4.63
CA GLY A 310 -13.66 1.71 4.49
C GLY A 310 -14.92 1.52 3.65
N GLY A 311 -15.06 0.35 3.02
CA GLY A 311 -16.26 0.00 2.27
C GLY A 311 -16.04 -0.37 0.82
N SER A 312 -16.84 -1.30 0.34
CA SER A 312 -16.83 -1.78 -1.03
C SER A 312 -17.98 -1.16 -1.82
N TRP A 313 -17.82 -1.08 -3.14
CA TRP A 313 -18.96 -0.82 -4.04
C TRP A 313 -19.70 0.51 -3.78
N PHE A 314 -18.95 1.57 -3.47
CA PHE A 314 -19.47 2.94 -3.37
C PHE A 314 -19.91 3.48 -4.73
N VAL A 315 -19.05 3.37 -5.75
CA VAL A 315 -19.39 3.64 -7.15
C VAL A 315 -19.27 2.36 -7.96
N THR A 316 -20.39 1.90 -8.50
CA THR A 316 -20.51 0.60 -9.17
C THR A 316 -20.98 0.76 -10.61
N LYS A 317 -21.07 -0.36 -11.35
CA LYS A 317 -21.72 -0.36 -12.67
C LYS A 317 -23.23 -0.07 -12.62
N PHE A 318 -23.86 -0.26 -11.47
CA PHE A 318 -25.28 -0.02 -11.21
C PHE A 318 -25.55 1.37 -10.64
N SER A 319 -24.49 2.11 -10.29
CA SER A 319 -24.60 3.50 -9.88
C SER A 319 -24.76 4.43 -11.10
N PRO A 320 -25.48 5.54 -10.99
CA PRO A 320 -25.55 6.63 -11.99
C PRO A 320 -24.15 7.21 -12.25
N LYS A 321 -23.90 7.78 -13.44
CA LYS A 321 -22.61 8.39 -13.82
C LYS A 321 -22.33 9.70 -13.06
N VAL A 322 -22.13 9.55 -11.76
CA VAL A 322 -21.88 10.63 -10.80
C VAL A 322 -20.48 11.21 -10.95
N ASN A 323 -20.35 12.52 -10.74
CA ASN A 323 -19.08 13.21 -10.57
C ASN A 323 -18.75 13.32 -9.07
N LEU A 324 -17.48 13.17 -8.72
CA LEU A 324 -17.03 13.31 -7.32
C LEU A 324 -16.17 14.57 -7.18
N SER A 325 -16.44 15.41 -6.18
CA SER A 325 -15.68 16.64 -5.92
C SER A 325 -14.91 16.53 -4.61
N PHE A 326 -13.62 16.82 -4.64
CA PHE A 326 -12.70 16.72 -3.52
C PHE A 326 -11.89 18.00 -3.35
N THR A 327 -11.76 18.47 -2.12
CA THR A 327 -10.81 19.52 -1.75
C THR A 327 -9.59 18.99 -1.00
N CYS A 328 -9.66 17.75 -0.51
CA CYS A 328 -8.58 17.04 0.17
C CYS A 328 -8.45 15.61 -0.37
N LYS A 329 -7.25 15.03 -0.23
CA LYS A 329 -6.99 13.63 -0.59
C LYS A 329 -7.89 12.69 0.22
N THR A 330 -8.65 11.84 -0.47
CA THR A 330 -9.49 10.81 0.14
C THR A 330 -9.01 9.44 -0.29
N LEU A 331 -8.61 8.61 0.67
CA LEU A 331 -8.18 7.24 0.39
C LEU A 331 -9.39 6.31 0.38
N PHE A 332 -9.49 5.51 -0.69
CA PHE A 332 -10.56 4.54 -0.88
C PHE A 332 -10.06 3.13 -0.65
N TYR A 333 -10.89 2.31 -0.02
CA TYR A 333 -10.63 0.88 0.10
C TYR A 333 -10.42 0.26 -1.29
N ASN A 334 -9.28 -0.41 -1.45
CA ASN A 334 -8.93 -1.13 -2.66
C ASN A 334 -8.27 -2.46 -2.27
N SER A 335 -8.66 -3.54 -2.94
CA SER A 335 -8.09 -4.87 -2.80
C SER A 335 -8.12 -5.58 -4.15
N GLN A 336 -7.40 -6.70 -4.28
CA GLN A 336 -7.35 -7.46 -5.52
C GLN A 336 -8.74 -7.94 -6.02
N TYR A 337 -9.72 -8.10 -5.13
CA TYR A 337 -11.03 -8.65 -5.46
C TYR A 337 -12.16 -7.62 -5.39
N ILE A 338 -11.99 -6.58 -4.59
CA ILE A 338 -13.07 -5.66 -4.21
C ILE A 338 -12.50 -4.25 -4.07
N SER A 339 -13.12 -3.27 -4.74
CA SER A 339 -12.77 -1.85 -4.69
C SER A 339 -14.01 -0.99 -4.39
N SER A 340 -13.81 0.16 -3.75
CA SER A 340 -14.90 1.14 -3.55
C SER A 340 -15.36 1.74 -4.89
N ILE A 341 -14.44 1.95 -5.83
CA ILE A 341 -14.70 2.46 -7.17
C ILE A 341 -14.55 1.29 -8.17
N GLN A 342 -15.61 0.95 -8.90
CA GLN A 342 -15.59 -0.18 -9.85
C GLN A 342 -15.56 0.23 -11.33
N ARG A 343 -15.62 1.53 -11.62
CA ARG A 343 -15.48 2.07 -12.98
C ARG A 343 -14.79 3.42 -12.95
N ASN A 344 -14.24 3.82 -14.09
CA ASN A 344 -13.73 5.18 -14.26
C ASN A 344 -14.84 6.18 -13.93
N THR A 345 -14.55 7.08 -12.98
CA THR A 345 -15.50 8.06 -12.47
C THR A 345 -14.87 9.43 -12.56
N ASN A 346 -15.59 10.41 -13.08
CA ASN A 346 -15.09 11.77 -13.19
C ASN A 346 -14.89 12.37 -11.81
N VAL A 347 -13.78 13.07 -11.63
CA VAL A 347 -13.46 13.76 -10.37
C VAL A 347 -13.04 15.21 -10.62
N SER A 348 -13.40 16.08 -9.69
CA SER A 348 -12.84 17.42 -9.55
C SER A 348 -12.00 17.46 -8.29
N ILE A 349 -10.73 17.84 -8.40
CA ILE A 349 -9.79 17.87 -7.26
C ILE A 349 -9.16 19.25 -7.20
N SER A 350 -9.61 20.08 -6.26
CA SER A 350 -9.31 21.52 -6.27
C SER A 350 -7.81 21.83 -6.10
N TYR A 351 -7.07 21.03 -5.34
CA TYR A 351 -5.64 21.28 -5.10
C TYR A 351 -4.72 20.84 -6.24
N LEU A 352 -5.21 20.03 -7.19
CA LEU A 352 -4.46 19.66 -8.38
C LEU A 352 -4.57 20.70 -9.50
N ASN A 353 -5.63 21.52 -9.51
CA ASN A 353 -5.90 22.53 -10.54
C ASN A 353 -5.91 21.97 -11.98
N GLU A 354 -6.35 20.72 -12.15
CA GLU A 354 -6.35 20.01 -13.43
C GLU A 354 -7.79 19.63 -13.83
N PRO A 355 -8.23 19.97 -15.05
CA PRO A 355 -9.58 19.64 -15.52
C PRO A 355 -9.67 18.19 -16.00
N ASN A 356 -10.89 17.66 -16.09
CA ASN A 356 -11.19 16.36 -16.70
C ASN A 356 -10.41 15.19 -16.09
N LEU A 357 -10.27 15.20 -14.76
CA LEU A 357 -9.69 14.07 -14.05
C LEU A 357 -10.70 12.95 -13.87
N ILE A 358 -10.17 11.73 -13.75
CA ILE A 358 -10.91 10.54 -13.37
C ILE A 358 -10.22 9.84 -12.22
N ILE A 359 -11.01 9.12 -11.41
CA ILE A 359 -10.53 8.05 -10.55
C ILE A 359 -10.84 6.71 -11.21
N THR A 360 -9.81 5.87 -11.37
CA THR A 360 -9.96 4.52 -11.93
C THR A 360 -10.34 3.49 -10.85
N PRO A 361 -10.74 2.26 -11.23
CA PRO A 361 -10.99 1.19 -10.27
C PRO A 361 -9.77 0.81 -9.40
N ASN A 362 -8.56 1.08 -9.91
CA ASN A 362 -7.31 0.92 -9.17
C ASN A 362 -6.98 2.15 -8.30
N CYS A 363 -7.95 3.06 -8.07
CA CYS A 363 -7.77 4.30 -7.32
C CYS A 363 -6.64 5.21 -7.84
N LEU A 364 -6.33 5.13 -9.14
CA LEU A 364 -5.43 6.08 -9.81
C LEU A 364 -6.21 7.33 -10.19
N ILE A 365 -5.73 8.49 -9.77
CA ILE A 365 -6.16 9.79 -10.27
C ILE A 365 -5.41 10.07 -11.57
N MET A 366 -6.15 10.16 -12.66
CA MET A 366 -5.60 10.29 -14.01
C MET A 366 -6.35 11.37 -14.78
N ASN A 367 -5.75 11.89 -15.85
CA ASN A 367 -6.51 12.61 -16.87
C ASN A 367 -7.43 11.65 -17.65
N SER A 368 -8.45 12.20 -18.30
CA SER A 368 -9.50 11.43 -19.00
C SER A 368 -8.99 10.50 -20.10
N ASP A 369 -7.87 10.83 -20.76
CA ASP A 369 -7.22 9.98 -21.77
C ASP A 369 -6.28 8.91 -21.18
N GLN A 370 -6.14 8.87 -19.85
CA GLN A 370 -5.31 7.94 -19.09
C GLN A 370 -3.83 7.95 -19.49
N THR A 371 -3.29 9.12 -19.85
CA THR A 371 -1.87 9.28 -20.21
C THR A 371 -0.99 9.79 -19.07
N ILE A 372 -1.58 10.38 -18.02
CA ILE A 372 -0.86 10.94 -16.88
C ILE A 372 -1.47 10.40 -15.58
N ILE A 373 -0.62 9.91 -14.68
CA ILE A 373 -1.01 9.59 -13.29
C ILE A 373 -0.59 10.76 -12.41
N TYR A 374 -1.57 11.36 -11.73
CA TYR A 374 -1.35 12.47 -10.81
C TYR A 374 -1.13 11.98 -9.38
N GLU A 375 -2.02 11.12 -8.88
CA GLU A 375 -1.93 10.57 -7.53
C GLU A 375 -2.53 9.17 -7.45
N TYR A 376 -2.13 8.42 -6.43
CA TYR A 376 -2.73 7.16 -6.02
C TYR A 376 -3.48 7.32 -4.69
N TRP A 377 -4.76 6.94 -4.70
CA TRP A 377 -5.72 7.12 -3.61
C TRP A 377 -6.22 5.77 -3.05
N GLY A 378 -5.48 4.69 -3.25
CA GLY A 378 -5.84 3.37 -2.70
C GLY A 378 -5.39 3.20 -1.25
N TYR A 379 -6.24 2.62 -0.42
CA TYR A 379 -5.98 2.21 0.95
C TYR A 379 -6.37 0.75 1.20
N ILE A 380 -5.61 0.07 2.07
CA ILE A 380 -5.75 -1.36 2.36
C ILE A 380 -5.62 -1.58 3.87
N PRO A 381 -6.63 -2.10 4.57
CA PRO A 381 -6.58 -2.20 6.02
C PRO A 381 -5.64 -3.28 6.60
N SER A 382 -5.12 -4.27 5.85
CA SER A 382 -4.11 -5.24 6.34
C SER A 382 -3.74 -6.37 5.34
N TYR A 383 -2.53 -6.95 5.53
CA TYR A 383 -1.93 -8.22 5.04
C TYR A 383 -2.08 -8.66 3.56
N SER A 384 -2.71 -7.87 2.70
CA SER A 384 -2.88 -8.21 1.29
C SER A 384 -1.79 -7.57 0.43
N PHE A 385 -1.18 -8.41 -0.42
CA PHE A 385 -0.23 -7.95 -1.43
C PHE A 385 -1.01 -7.29 -2.57
N ILE A 386 -1.10 -5.96 -2.58
CA ILE A 386 -1.63 -5.29 -3.76
C ILE A 386 -0.57 -5.19 -4.83
N SER A 387 -0.98 -5.60 -6.01
CA SER A 387 -0.32 -5.30 -7.25
C SER A 387 -1.25 -4.47 -8.10
N ILE A 388 -0.73 -3.44 -8.76
CA ILE A 388 -1.51 -2.67 -9.73
C ILE A 388 -0.91 -2.83 -11.10
N THR A 389 -1.77 -2.90 -12.11
CA THR A 389 -1.34 -2.79 -13.50
C THR A 389 -1.44 -1.33 -13.91
N ILE A 390 -0.31 -0.75 -14.30
CA ILE A 390 -0.27 0.59 -14.87
C ILE A 390 -0.78 0.51 -16.32
N PRO A 391 -1.80 1.31 -16.70
CA PRO A 391 -2.33 1.28 -18.06
C PRO A 391 -1.24 1.57 -19.09
N LYS A 392 -1.26 0.84 -20.21
CA LYS A 392 -0.23 0.99 -21.26
C LYS A 392 -0.16 2.40 -21.86
N SER A 393 -1.28 3.14 -21.82
CA SER A 393 -1.41 4.52 -22.29
C SER A 393 -0.61 5.53 -21.47
N VAL A 394 -0.23 5.18 -20.24
CA VAL A 394 0.48 6.08 -19.33
C VAL A 394 1.83 6.45 -19.92
N LYS A 395 2.06 7.76 -20.05
CA LYS A 395 3.30 8.39 -20.52
C LYS A 395 4.08 9.02 -19.37
N LYS A 396 3.37 9.57 -18.38
CA LYS A 396 3.96 10.36 -17.29
C LYS A 396 3.40 9.94 -15.94
N ILE A 397 4.29 9.79 -14.96
CA ILE A 397 3.95 9.64 -13.54
C ILE A 397 4.41 10.92 -12.85
N LYS A 398 3.46 11.68 -12.29
CA LYS A 398 3.70 13.00 -11.70
C LYS A 398 4.46 12.94 -10.39
N GLU A 399 4.95 14.11 -9.97
CA GLU A 399 5.58 14.28 -8.66
C GLU A 399 4.71 13.68 -7.54
N LYS A 400 5.34 12.90 -6.65
CA LYS A 400 4.71 12.27 -5.46
C LYS A 400 3.50 11.38 -5.74
N ALA A 401 3.25 10.98 -7.00
CA ALA A 401 2.06 10.24 -7.38
C ALA A 401 1.81 8.97 -6.53
N PHE A 402 2.89 8.26 -6.17
CA PHE A 402 2.88 7.08 -5.31
C PHE A 402 3.71 7.26 -4.03
N GLU A 403 4.00 8.50 -3.59
CA GLU A 403 4.78 8.72 -2.37
C GLU A 403 4.15 7.99 -1.16
N ASN A 404 4.96 7.28 -0.38
CA ASN A 404 4.56 6.45 0.76
C ASN A 404 3.60 5.30 0.42
N SER A 405 3.47 4.94 -0.86
CA SER A 405 2.58 3.84 -1.26
C SER A 405 3.04 2.49 -0.71
N ILE A 406 2.08 1.70 -0.28
CA ILE A 406 2.28 0.33 0.25
C ILE A 406 2.14 -0.76 -0.83
N ILE A 407 2.03 -0.37 -2.11
CA ILE A 407 1.95 -1.31 -3.24
C ILE A 407 3.22 -2.18 -3.30
N TYR A 408 3.03 -3.48 -3.51
CA TYR A 408 4.13 -4.44 -3.61
C TYR A 408 4.70 -4.56 -5.02
N ASN A 409 3.80 -4.66 -6.02
CA ASN A 409 4.20 -4.82 -7.42
C ASN A 409 3.46 -3.82 -8.31
N PHE A 410 4.24 -3.20 -9.20
CA PHE A 410 3.70 -2.43 -10.32
C PHE A 410 3.92 -3.27 -11.58
N TYR A 411 2.84 -3.69 -12.21
CA TYR A 411 2.88 -4.38 -13.49
C TYR A 411 2.80 -3.37 -14.62
N PHE A 412 3.76 -3.45 -15.54
CA PHE A 412 3.77 -2.69 -16.77
C PHE A 412 3.68 -3.65 -17.94
N THR A 413 2.95 -3.27 -18.99
CA THR A 413 2.90 -4.08 -20.21
C THR A 413 4.16 -3.85 -21.05
N LYS A 414 4.51 -4.80 -21.92
CA LYS A 414 5.68 -4.69 -22.82
C LYS A 414 5.59 -3.48 -23.77
N ASP A 415 4.37 -3.06 -24.09
CA ASP A 415 4.04 -1.89 -24.92
C ASP A 415 3.77 -0.63 -24.08
N SER A 416 4.29 -0.55 -22.85
CA SER A 416 4.20 0.65 -22.02
C SER A 416 4.73 1.90 -22.74
N GLN A 417 4.01 3.02 -22.61
CA GLN A 417 4.34 4.30 -23.24
C GLN A 417 5.07 5.28 -22.30
N ILE A 418 5.54 4.82 -21.13
CA ILE A 418 6.15 5.70 -20.13
C ILE A 418 7.41 6.36 -20.68
N THR A 419 7.41 7.69 -20.66
CA THR A 419 8.52 8.56 -21.04
C THR A 419 9.11 9.30 -19.84
N GLU A 420 8.36 9.48 -18.75
CA GLU A 420 8.78 10.32 -17.64
C GLU A 420 8.24 9.84 -16.28
N ILE A 421 9.13 9.79 -15.29
CA ILE A 421 8.79 9.61 -13.87
C ILE A 421 9.37 10.82 -13.14
N GLU A 422 8.50 11.67 -12.59
CA GLU A 422 8.89 12.94 -11.97
C GLU A 422 9.44 12.76 -10.55
N ASN A 423 9.73 13.89 -9.87
CA ASN A 423 10.36 13.93 -8.56
C ASN A 423 9.55 13.18 -7.51
N ASP A 424 10.22 12.46 -6.61
CA ASP A 424 9.59 11.76 -5.47
C ASP A 424 8.43 10.81 -5.84
N ALA A 425 8.24 10.47 -7.13
CA ALA A 425 7.07 9.76 -7.62
C ALA A 425 6.80 8.44 -6.90
N PHE A 426 7.87 7.72 -6.52
CA PHE A 426 7.82 6.48 -5.73
C PHE A 426 8.59 6.61 -4.41
N ARG A 427 8.82 7.83 -3.90
CA ARG A 427 9.56 8.03 -2.66
C ARG A 427 8.89 7.26 -1.51
N ASN A 428 9.70 6.57 -0.71
CA ASN A 428 9.27 5.75 0.43
C ASN A 428 8.22 4.67 0.05
N CYS A 429 8.24 4.17 -1.19
CA CYS A 429 7.50 2.96 -1.58
C CYS A 429 8.17 1.71 -1.00
N SER A 430 8.15 1.56 0.32
CA SER A 430 8.96 0.59 1.05
C SER A 430 8.65 -0.87 0.71
N ASN A 431 7.45 -1.20 0.23
CA ASN A 431 7.06 -2.55 -0.19
C ASN A 431 7.48 -2.91 -1.63
N LEU A 432 7.91 -1.93 -2.43
CA LEU A 432 8.32 -2.14 -3.82
C LEU A 432 9.57 -3.02 -3.88
N ARG A 433 9.43 -4.24 -4.39
CA ARG A 433 10.56 -5.19 -4.54
C ARG A 433 11.20 -5.17 -5.91
N SER A 434 10.39 -4.96 -6.94
CA SER A 434 10.87 -4.97 -8.31
C SER A 434 10.20 -3.87 -9.12
N PHE A 435 11.01 -3.22 -9.95
CA PHE A 435 10.57 -2.28 -10.97
C PHE A 435 11.13 -2.75 -12.33
N ASN A 436 10.88 -4.02 -12.64
CA ASN A 436 11.59 -4.76 -13.68
C ASN A 436 10.79 -4.82 -14.99
N TYR A 437 10.82 -3.73 -15.76
CA TYR A 437 10.42 -3.75 -17.17
C TYR A 437 11.41 -2.95 -18.02
N SER A 438 11.62 -3.40 -19.25
CA SER A 438 12.38 -2.61 -20.22
C SER A 438 11.53 -1.39 -20.58
N PHE A 439 11.94 -0.21 -20.12
CA PHE A 439 11.33 1.06 -20.51
C PHE A 439 12.21 1.73 -21.59
N PRO A 440 12.19 1.27 -22.85
CA PRO A 440 13.06 1.81 -23.89
C PRO A 440 12.73 3.27 -24.24
N LYS A 441 11.51 3.73 -23.93
CA LYS A 441 11.04 5.09 -24.19
C LYS A 441 11.25 6.05 -23.02
N LEU A 442 11.68 5.57 -21.85
CA LEU A 442 11.87 6.39 -20.67
C LEU A 442 13.01 7.39 -20.92
N GLN A 443 12.71 8.68 -20.73
CA GLN A 443 13.62 9.79 -21.02
C GLN A 443 14.17 10.40 -19.73
N ALA A 444 13.38 10.43 -18.66
CA ALA A 444 13.79 11.03 -17.38
C ALA A 444 13.30 10.24 -16.16
N LEU A 445 14.19 10.13 -15.16
CA LEU A 445 13.90 9.80 -13.77
C LEU A 445 14.19 11.02 -12.90
N GLY A 446 13.14 11.54 -12.27
CA GLY A 446 13.18 12.73 -11.41
C GLY A 446 14.01 12.53 -10.15
N MET A 447 14.29 13.66 -9.49
CA MET A 447 15.03 13.72 -8.24
C MET A 447 14.30 12.88 -7.18
N SER A 448 15.04 12.05 -6.44
CA SER A 448 14.47 11.21 -5.38
C SER A 448 13.33 10.27 -5.83
N SER A 449 13.18 10.01 -7.14
CA SER A 449 12.03 9.26 -7.69
C SER A 449 11.80 7.89 -7.06
N PHE A 450 12.85 7.17 -6.64
CA PHE A 450 12.80 5.90 -5.90
C PHE A 450 13.53 5.98 -4.54
N LYS A 451 13.72 7.18 -4.00
CA LYS A 451 14.37 7.37 -2.69
C LYS A 451 13.60 6.59 -1.61
N ASP A 452 14.33 5.95 -0.70
CA ASP A 452 13.79 5.16 0.41
C ASP A 452 12.91 3.96 -0.04
N CYS A 453 13.03 3.48 -1.29
CA CYS A 453 12.45 2.21 -1.73
C CYS A 453 13.26 1.03 -1.17
N ILE A 454 13.19 0.84 0.16
CA ILE A 454 14.13 0.01 0.90
C ILE A 454 14.22 -1.44 0.43
N ASN A 455 13.14 -2.01 -0.11
CA ASN A 455 13.06 -3.41 -0.55
C ASN A 455 13.33 -3.61 -2.06
N LEU A 456 13.61 -2.55 -2.82
CA LEU A 456 13.88 -2.67 -4.26
C LEU A 456 15.16 -3.49 -4.48
N GLU A 457 15.08 -4.60 -5.21
CA GLU A 457 16.20 -5.54 -5.31
C GLU A 457 17.13 -5.30 -6.51
N SER A 458 16.58 -4.82 -7.63
CA SER A 458 17.34 -4.60 -8.87
C SER A 458 16.74 -3.49 -9.71
N PHE A 459 17.59 -2.81 -10.50
CA PHE A 459 17.14 -1.85 -11.51
C PHE A 459 17.98 -1.95 -12.79
N THR A 460 17.33 -1.97 -13.95
CA THR A 460 18.00 -2.00 -15.27
C THR A 460 17.63 -0.76 -16.09
N PHE A 461 18.63 0.05 -16.45
CA PHE A 461 18.46 1.23 -17.28
C PHE A 461 18.44 0.83 -18.76
N SER A 462 17.24 0.56 -19.30
CA SER A 462 17.07 0.08 -20.67
C SER A 462 17.16 1.17 -21.75
N SER A 463 16.86 2.42 -21.40
CA SER A 463 16.90 3.55 -22.34
C SER A 463 18.32 4.16 -22.42
N PRO A 464 18.91 4.30 -23.62
CA PRO A 464 20.30 4.77 -23.80
C PRO A 464 20.51 6.25 -23.46
N ASN A 465 19.46 7.05 -23.55
CA ASN A 465 19.50 8.50 -23.35
C ASN A 465 18.70 8.92 -22.10
N LEU A 466 18.54 8.00 -21.16
CA LEU A 466 17.83 8.26 -19.92
C LEU A 466 18.62 9.23 -19.03
N THR A 467 18.01 10.37 -18.74
CA THR A 467 18.48 11.31 -17.73
C THR A 467 18.03 10.82 -16.36
N VAL A 468 18.97 10.51 -15.48
CA VAL A 468 18.71 10.22 -14.07
C VAL A 468 19.08 11.47 -13.27
N MET A 469 18.21 11.91 -12.37
CA MET A 469 18.49 13.06 -11.49
C MET A 469 19.04 12.60 -10.14
N SER A 470 19.53 13.56 -9.34
CA SER A 470 20.13 13.31 -8.03
C SER A 470 19.20 12.55 -7.09
N ASN A 471 19.80 11.77 -6.18
CA ASN A 471 19.09 11.04 -5.11
C ASN A 471 18.07 9.99 -5.60
N ALA A 472 17.99 9.70 -6.90
CA ALA A 472 16.94 8.86 -7.49
C ALA A 472 16.77 7.50 -6.79
N PHE A 473 17.84 6.86 -6.32
CA PHE A 473 17.80 5.58 -5.60
C PHE A 473 18.46 5.67 -4.21
N GLU A 474 18.50 6.85 -3.60
CA GLU A 474 19.06 7.03 -2.26
C GLU A 474 18.33 6.12 -1.25
N ASN A 475 19.07 5.46 -0.36
CA ASN A 475 18.59 4.55 0.67
C ASN A 475 17.76 3.36 0.15
N CYS A 476 17.92 2.94 -1.11
CA CYS A 476 17.43 1.65 -1.60
C CYS A 476 18.26 0.50 -1.00
N ARG A 477 18.07 0.22 0.29
CA ARG A 477 18.99 -0.59 1.12
C ARG A 477 19.16 -2.03 0.62
N TYR A 478 18.13 -2.64 0.03
CA TYR A 478 18.16 -3.99 -0.53
C TYR A 478 18.54 -4.05 -2.03
N LEU A 479 18.85 -2.92 -2.66
CA LEU A 479 19.26 -2.89 -4.06
C LEU A 479 20.58 -3.62 -4.21
N LYS A 480 20.58 -4.79 -4.87
CA LYS A 480 21.74 -5.66 -5.05
C LYS A 480 22.48 -5.39 -6.36
N LYS A 481 21.72 -5.03 -7.39
CA LYS A 481 22.22 -4.92 -8.77
C LYS A 481 21.63 -3.73 -9.50
N VAL A 482 22.51 -2.98 -10.14
CA VAL A 482 22.19 -1.91 -11.08
C VAL A 482 22.88 -2.18 -12.41
N SER A 483 22.16 -2.02 -13.52
CA SER A 483 22.72 -2.29 -14.84
C SER A 483 22.46 -1.20 -15.88
N ASN A 484 23.50 -0.90 -16.66
CA ASN A 484 23.52 0.01 -17.82
C ASN A 484 23.25 1.49 -17.50
N ILE A 485 23.61 1.96 -16.30
CA ILE A 485 23.51 3.39 -16.00
C ILE A 485 24.50 4.18 -16.86
N ARG A 486 24.08 5.35 -17.39
CA ARG A 486 24.96 6.25 -18.14
C ARG A 486 25.74 7.13 -17.15
N ASN A 487 25.28 8.34 -16.89
CA ASN A 487 25.88 9.19 -15.87
C ASN A 487 25.32 8.84 -14.49
N ILE A 488 26.16 8.94 -13.46
CA ILE A 488 25.77 8.68 -12.08
C ILE A 488 25.69 10.03 -11.36
N PRO A 489 24.48 10.56 -11.08
CA PRO A 489 24.30 11.84 -10.41
C PRO A 489 24.69 11.82 -8.93
N ASP A 490 24.65 13.00 -8.30
CA ASP A 490 24.91 13.16 -6.88
C ASP A 490 23.94 12.32 -6.03
N ASN A 491 24.49 11.68 -5.00
CA ASN A 491 23.77 10.84 -4.03
C ASN A 491 22.91 9.71 -4.63
N CYS A 492 23.05 9.40 -5.93
CA CYS A 492 22.12 8.53 -6.65
C CYS A 492 21.88 7.18 -5.99
N PHE A 493 22.93 6.54 -5.46
CA PHE A 493 22.89 5.27 -4.73
C PHE A 493 23.42 5.39 -3.30
N CYS A 494 23.45 6.60 -2.74
CA CYS A 494 23.88 6.81 -1.35
C CYS A 494 23.03 5.94 -0.41
N GLY A 495 23.66 5.21 0.51
CA GLY A 495 22.98 4.33 1.46
C GLY A 495 22.46 3.01 0.88
N CYS A 496 22.78 2.66 -0.38
CA CYS A 496 22.45 1.36 -0.97
C CYS A 496 23.37 0.24 -0.42
N THR A 497 23.16 -0.13 0.85
CA THR A 497 24.08 -0.98 1.62
C THR A 497 24.27 -2.41 1.08
N LYS A 498 23.31 -2.94 0.31
CA LYS A 498 23.38 -4.27 -0.32
C LYS A 498 23.84 -4.24 -1.78
N LEU A 499 24.20 -3.09 -2.34
CA LEU A 499 24.60 -2.98 -3.74
C LEU A 499 25.95 -3.66 -3.94
N VAL A 500 25.96 -4.72 -4.76
CA VAL A 500 27.16 -5.54 -5.07
C VAL A 500 27.64 -5.31 -6.49
N GLU A 501 26.71 -5.22 -7.44
CA GLU A 501 27.01 -5.15 -8.87
C GLU A 501 26.46 -3.86 -9.48
N VAL A 502 27.35 -3.07 -10.09
CA VAL A 502 27.01 -1.86 -10.85
C VAL A 502 27.64 -1.98 -12.22
N THR A 503 26.84 -1.98 -13.27
CA THR A 503 27.34 -1.86 -14.66
C THR A 503 27.06 -0.47 -15.19
N ILE A 504 28.14 0.20 -15.61
CA ILE A 504 28.12 1.54 -16.19
C ILE A 504 28.27 1.40 -17.70
N ARG A 505 27.49 2.14 -18.47
CA ARG A 505 27.49 2.10 -19.92
C ARG A 505 28.72 2.83 -20.48
N GLU A 506 29.24 2.39 -21.61
CA GLU A 506 30.20 3.19 -22.38
C GLU A 506 29.56 4.50 -22.89
N GLY A 507 30.36 5.57 -22.94
CA GLY A 507 29.88 6.93 -23.23
C GLY A 507 29.35 7.69 -21.99
N SER A 508 29.62 7.16 -20.80
CA SER A 508 29.34 7.83 -19.52
C SER A 508 30.49 8.75 -19.14
N GLU A 509 30.18 9.88 -18.51
CA GLU A 509 31.15 10.97 -18.30
C GLU A 509 31.50 11.21 -16.84
N SER A 510 30.60 10.89 -15.88
CA SER A 510 30.80 11.28 -14.49
C SER A 510 30.16 10.39 -13.43
N ILE A 511 30.81 10.37 -12.26
CA ILE A 511 30.29 9.92 -10.98
C ILE A 511 30.17 11.15 -10.07
N GLY A 512 28.96 11.41 -9.62
CA GLY A 512 28.59 12.56 -8.79
C GLY A 512 29.06 12.46 -7.35
N TYR A 513 28.87 13.55 -6.63
CA TYR A 513 29.17 13.70 -5.21
C TYR A 513 28.39 12.67 -4.38
N LYS A 514 29.09 11.94 -3.49
CA LYS A 514 28.48 10.93 -2.58
C LYS A 514 27.63 9.85 -3.25
N SER A 515 27.75 9.62 -4.55
CA SER A 515 26.83 8.77 -5.31
C SER A 515 26.76 7.31 -4.82
N PHE A 516 27.84 6.77 -4.25
CA PHE A 516 27.90 5.44 -3.63
C PHE A 516 28.32 5.51 -2.16
N GLU A 517 28.13 6.66 -1.48
CA GLU A 517 28.43 6.74 -0.05
C GLU A 517 27.66 5.64 0.71
N ASN A 518 28.33 4.94 1.63
CA ASN A 518 27.77 3.82 2.40
C ASN A 518 27.28 2.62 1.55
N CYS A 519 27.72 2.45 0.30
CA CYS A 519 27.56 1.20 -0.46
C CYS A 519 28.48 0.08 0.08
N SER A 520 28.29 -0.30 1.33
CA SER A 520 29.16 -1.19 2.11
C SER A 520 29.28 -2.63 1.58
N SER A 521 28.47 -3.03 0.60
CA SER A 521 28.57 -4.34 -0.07
C SER A 521 29.22 -4.30 -1.45
N LEU A 522 29.55 -3.11 -1.97
CA LEU A 522 30.15 -2.97 -3.30
C LEU A 522 31.56 -3.58 -3.28
N LEU A 523 31.83 -4.55 -4.16
CA LEU A 523 33.10 -5.29 -4.17
C LEU A 523 34.10 -4.73 -5.17
N CYS A 524 33.60 -4.31 -6.33
CA CYS A 524 34.41 -3.83 -7.43
C CYS A 524 33.56 -2.87 -8.27
N ILE A 525 34.21 -1.85 -8.85
CA ILE A 525 33.59 -1.00 -9.86
C ILE A 525 34.51 -0.87 -11.07
N LYS A 526 33.92 -0.97 -12.27
CA LYS A 526 34.61 -0.76 -13.54
C LYS A 526 34.26 0.63 -14.07
N ILE A 527 35.30 1.42 -14.37
CA ILE A 527 35.20 2.77 -14.87
C ILE A 527 35.40 2.74 -16.40
N PRO A 528 34.38 3.14 -17.20
CA PRO A 528 34.46 3.20 -18.66
C PRO A 528 35.61 4.09 -19.19
N GLN A 529 35.99 3.89 -20.46
CA GLN A 529 37.06 4.69 -21.09
C GLN A 529 36.70 6.19 -21.18
N SER A 530 35.42 6.50 -21.43
CA SER A 530 34.93 7.86 -21.65
C SER A 530 34.79 8.73 -20.38
N PHE A 531 35.08 8.18 -19.21
CA PHE A 531 34.85 8.85 -17.94
C PHE A 531 35.79 10.05 -17.74
N LYS A 532 35.23 11.19 -17.34
CA LYS A 532 35.98 12.44 -17.12
C LYS A 532 36.08 12.82 -15.64
N ILE A 533 35.05 12.55 -14.85
CA ILE A 533 34.95 13.07 -13.48
C ILE A 533 34.60 11.96 -12.48
N ILE A 534 35.42 11.84 -11.43
CA ILE A 534 35.11 11.11 -10.20
C ILE A 534 35.11 12.13 -9.04
N SER A 535 33.91 12.44 -8.56
CA SER A 535 33.69 13.52 -7.60
C SER A 535 34.12 13.17 -6.17
N LYS A 536 34.13 14.18 -5.30
CA LYS A 536 34.46 14.02 -3.88
C LYS A 536 33.48 13.06 -3.19
N TYR A 537 34.01 12.19 -2.33
CA TYR A 537 33.26 11.22 -1.51
C TYR A 537 32.39 10.21 -2.27
N SER A 538 32.59 10.02 -3.58
CA SER A 538 31.74 9.13 -4.38
C SER A 538 31.68 7.69 -3.86
N PHE A 539 32.73 7.19 -3.21
CA PHE A 539 32.80 5.85 -2.59
C PHE A 539 33.03 5.90 -1.07
N LEU A 540 32.71 7.02 -0.41
CA LEU A 540 32.93 7.18 1.03
C LEU A 540 32.24 6.04 1.82
N TYR A 541 32.97 5.40 2.74
CA TYR A 541 32.50 4.25 3.52
C TYR A 541 32.09 3.00 2.71
N CYS A 542 32.65 2.80 1.50
CA CYS A 542 32.54 1.55 0.76
C CYS A 542 33.44 0.46 1.35
N LYS A 543 33.11 -0.01 2.56
CA LYS A 543 33.99 -0.87 3.38
C LYS A 543 34.44 -2.19 2.75
N LYS A 544 33.70 -2.74 1.78
CA LYS A 544 34.03 -3.99 1.08
C LYS A 544 34.59 -3.78 -0.33
N LEU A 545 34.77 -2.54 -0.78
CA LEU A 545 35.30 -2.25 -2.11
C LEU A 545 36.76 -2.69 -2.14
N LYS A 546 37.06 -3.71 -2.95
CA LYS A 546 38.40 -4.30 -3.08
C LYS A 546 39.18 -3.71 -4.25
N SER A 547 38.48 -3.34 -5.32
CA SER A 547 39.11 -2.88 -6.54
C SER A 547 38.31 -1.81 -7.30
N ILE A 548 39.03 -0.83 -7.84
CA ILE A 548 38.54 0.09 -8.87
C ILE A 548 39.31 -0.21 -10.15
N ILE A 549 38.60 -0.56 -11.21
CA ILE A 549 39.19 -0.99 -12.48
C ILE A 549 38.90 0.07 -13.54
N PHE A 550 39.95 0.71 -14.04
CA PHE A 550 39.93 1.63 -15.17
C PHE A 550 40.31 0.91 -16.46
N SER A 551 39.85 1.43 -17.60
CA SER A 551 40.47 1.13 -18.89
C SER A 551 41.91 1.67 -18.94
N GLU A 552 42.83 0.92 -19.56
CA GLU A 552 44.26 1.23 -19.64
C GLU A 552 44.53 2.65 -20.17
N THR A 553 43.74 3.07 -21.16
CA THR A 553 43.66 4.47 -21.61
C THR A 553 42.26 4.99 -21.33
N ASN A 554 42.16 6.21 -20.83
CA ASN A 554 40.87 6.84 -20.50
C ASN A 554 40.92 8.37 -20.57
N SER A 555 39.75 9.00 -20.44
CA SER A 555 39.55 10.46 -20.55
C SER A 555 39.47 11.17 -19.19
N LEU A 556 40.00 10.59 -18.11
CA LEU A 556 39.86 11.11 -16.75
C LEU A 556 40.54 12.48 -16.60
N ASP A 557 39.73 13.49 -16.26
CA ASP A 557 40.13 14.89 -16.11
C ASP A 557 40.13 15.35 -14.65
N THR A 558 39.26 14.78 -13.82
CA THR A 558 39.14 15.09 -12.39
C THR A 558 39.00 13.81 -11.57
N PHE A 559 39.93 13.61 -10.64
CA PHE A 559 39.88 12.53 -9.65
C PHE A 559 40.11 13.09 -8.25
N SER A 560 39.07 13.09 -7.40
CA SER A 560 39.23 13.46 -5.99
C SER A 560 39.78 12.27 -5.20
N ILE A 561 40.93 12.40 -4.54
CA ILE A 561 41.46 11.35 -3.63
C ILE A 561 40.45 11.05 -2.50
N ASN A 562 39.74 12.08 -2.04
CA ASN A 562 38.67 11.94 -1.05
C ASN A 562 37.48 11.08 -1.54
N SER A 563 37.40 10.76 -2.84
CA SER A 563 36.37 9.84 -3.38
C SER A 563 36.45 8.45 -2.78
N ILE A 564 37.64 8.00 -2.38
CA ILE A 564 37.92 6.66 -1.83
C ILE A 564 38.24 6.67 -0.33
N SER A 565 37.84 7.74 0.37
CA SER A 565 38.00 7.83 1.83
C SER A 565 37.22 6.72 2.53
N GLU A 566 37.80 6.15 3.60
CA GLU A 566 37.16 5.09 4.41
C GLU A 566 36.84 3.81 3.62
N CYS A 567 37.55 3.56 2.52
CA CYS A 567 37.52 2.31 1.76
C CYS A 567 38.54 1.30 2.32
N GLU A 568 38.34 0.84 3.55
CA GLU A 568 39.30 0.01 4.31
C GLU A 568 39.75 -1.28 3.59
N SER A 569 38.92 -1.85 2.71
CA SER A 569 39.24 -3.07 1.95
C SER A 569 39.87 -2.82 0.58
N LEU A 570 40.05 -1.57 0.16
CA LEU A 570 40.51 -1.25 -1.19
C LEU A 570 42.00 -1.58 -1.28
N THR A 571 42.35 -2.63 -2.03
CA THR A 571 43.76 -3.04 -2.20
C THR A 571 44.25 -2.88 -3.64
N ASN A 572 43.37 -2.48 -4.57
CA ASN A 572 43.71 -2.41 -5.99
C ASN A 572 43.05 -1.23 -6.71
N ILE A 573 43.86 -0.33 -7.27
CA ILE A 573 43.45 0.59 -8.33
C ILE A 573 44.23 0.17 -9.57
N SER A 574 43.53 -0.26 -10.63
CA SER A 574 44.21 -0.80 -11.81
C SER A 574 45.08 0.24 -12.50
N ASN A 575 46.10 -0.23 -13.22
CA ASN A 575 46.95 0.65 -14.00
C ASN A 575 46.15 1.35 -15.10
N PHE A 576 46.41 2.63 -15.30
CA PHE A 576 45.82 3.42 -16.38
C PHE A 576 46.63 4.68 -16.68
N SER A 577 46.36 5.30 -17.83
CA SER A 577 46.86 6.63 -18.17
C SER A 577 45.81 7.47 -18.88
N SER A 578 45.74 8.75 -18.51
CA SER A 578 45.00 9.83 -19.17
C SER A 578 45.94 11.03 -19.41
N GLU A 579 45.42 12.13 -19.95
CA GLU A 579 46.21 13.37 -20.11
C GLU A 579 46.66 13.97 -18.78
N LYS A 580 45.83 13.85 -17.72
CA LYS A 580 46.07 14.47 -16.41
C LYS A 580 46.45 13.49 -15.31
N TYR A 581 46.09 12.21 -15.41
CA TYR A 581 46.32 11.23 -14.36
C TYR A 581 46.91 9.95 -14.94
N LYS A 582 47.73 9.26 -14.14
CA LYS A 582 48.09 7.86 -14.40
C LYS A 582 48.15 7.10 -13.09
N CYS A 583 47.87 5.81 -13.14
CA CYS A 583 48.05 4.90 -12.02
C CYS A 583 49.01 3.79 -12.42
N ILE A 584 50.03 3.55 -11.61
CA ILE A 584 51.01 2.47 -11.78
C ILE A 584 51.20 1.84 -10.41
N ASP A 585 50.97 0.54 -10.28
CA ASP A 585 51.17 -0.23 -9.04
C ASP A 585 50.49 0.48 -7.84
N ASN A 586 49.17 0.71 -8.00
CA ASN A 586 48.31 1.37 -7.00
C ASN A 586 48.74 2.80 -6.61
N THR A 587 49.63 3.40 -7.38
CA THR A 587 50.18 4.74 -7.15
C THR A 587 49.64 5.69 -8.20
N LEU A 588 48.90 6.70 -7.75
CA LEU A 588 48.29 7.73 -8.56
C LEU A 588 49.24 8.92 -8.73
N TYR A 589 49.42 9.32 -9.97
CA TYR A 589 50.18 10.48 -10.38
C TYR A 589 49.27 11.49 -11.07
N TYR A 590 49.56 12.77 -10.89
CA TYR A 590 48.92 13.90 -11.54
C TYR A 590 49.90 14.65 -12.43
N LYS A 591 49.46 15.11 -13.60
CA LYS A 591 50.29 15.88 -14.53
C LYS A 591 50.08 17.38 -14.33
N ASN A 592 51.09 18.06 -13.82
CA ASN A 592 51.13 19.51 -13.62
C ASN A 592 52.18 20.14 -14.53
N ASN A 593 51.79 21.01 -15.48
CA ASN A 593 52.71 21.71 -16.39
C ASN A 593 53.78 20.80 -17.05
N ASN A 594 53.35 19.63 -17.56
CA ASN A 594 54.19 18.57 -18.14
C ASN A 594 55.05 17.74 -17.18
N LYS A 595 55.00 18.01 -15.88
CA LYS A 595 55.66 17.24 -14.84
C LYS A 595 54.69 16.26 -14.18
N TRP A 596 55.17 15.08 -13.83
CA TRP A 596 54.38 14.11 -13.09
C TRP A 596 54.63 14.27 -11.60
N GLU A 597 53.56 14.45 -10.84
CA GLU A 597 53.57 14.53 -9.38
C GLU A 597 52.93 13.26 -8.83
N LEU A 598 53.61 12.54 -7.96
CA LEU A 598 53.05 11.40 -7.23
C LEU A 598 52.18 11.97 -6.11
N ILE A 599 50.86 11.78 -6.19
CA ILE A 599 49.90 12.43 -5.29
C ILE A 599 49.33 11.48 -4.24
N PHE A 600 49.25 10.18 -4.54
CA PHE A 600 48.64 9.20 -3.64
C PHE A 600 49.10 7.77 -3.96
N HIS A 601 49.51 7.02 -2.95
CA HIS A 601 49.66 5.58 -2.98
C HIS A 601 48.61 4.97 -2.06
N LEU A 602 47.97 3.91 -2.53
CA LEU A 602 46.96 3.19 -1.76
C LEU A 602 47.58 2.49 -0.55
N SER A 603 47.34 3.01 0.66
CA SER A 603 47.99 2.54 1.89
C SER A 603 47.75 1.05 2.22
N SER A 604 46.58 0.53 1.82
CA SER A 604 46.17 -0.86 1.93
C SER A 604 46.61 -1.74 0.75
N SER A 605 47.37 -1.20 -0.21
CA SER A 605 47.97 -1.97 -1.30
C SER A 605 48.83 -3.13 -0.77
N LYS A 606 48.94 -4.20 -1.56
CA LYS A 606 49.84 -5.34 -1.27
C LYS A 606 51.25 -5.15 -1.81
N ASP A 607 51.53 -4.02 -2.43
CA ASP A 607 52.85 -3.72 -2.99
C ASP A 607 53.88 -3.68 -1.86
N LYS A 608 55.02 -4.35 -2.11
CA LYS A 608 56.16 -4.39 -1.17
C LYS A 608 57.33 -3.54 -1.65
N GLU A 609 57.47 -3.43 -2.95
CA GLU A 609 58.55 -2.70 -3.61
C GLU A 609 57.96 -1.87 -4.74
N LEU A 610 58.36 -0.61 -4.82
CA LEU A 610 57.93 0.30 -5.88
C LEU A 610 59.13 0.99 -6.51
N ASN A 611 59.09 1.09 -7.84
CA ASN A 611 59.99 1.93 -8.61
C ASN A 611 59.29 3.24 -8.91
N ILE A 612 59.77 4.35 -8.35
CA ILE A 612 59.20 5.67 -8.52
C ILE A 612 59.95 6.39 -9.65
N SER A 613 59.17 6.95 -10.59
CA SER A 613 59.64 7.81 -11.66
C SER A 613 58.63 8.94 -11.88
N CYS A 614 58.90 10.08 -11.24
CA CYS A 614 58.10 11.30 -11.27
C CYS A 614 58.98 12.49 -10.88
N ASP A 615 58.51 13.73 -11.06
CA ASP A 615 59.26 14.94 -10.73
C ASP A 615 59.19 15.28 -9.22
N VAL A 616 58.03 15.08 -8.60
CA VAL A 616 57.74 15.43 -7.20
C VAL A 616 56.99 14.30 -6.51
N ILE A 617 57.39 13.96 -5.29
CA ILE A 617 56.58 13.14 -4.37
C ILE A 617 55.86 14.09 -3.41
N CYS A 618 54.54 14.18 -3.52
CA CYS A 618 53.76 15.15 -2.77
C CYS A 618 53.57 14.77 -1.29
N SER A 619 53.11 15.75 -0.52
CA SER A 619 52.79 15.61 0.90
C SER A 619 51.75 14.50 1.12
N TYR A 620 51.96 13.65 2.13
CA TYR A 620 51.05 12.54 2.50
C TYR A 620 50.79 11.48 1.42
N SER A 621 51.54 11.46 0.33
CA SER A 621 51.27 10.50 -0.75
C SER A 621 51.42 9.04 -0.34
N PHE A 622 52.28 8.71 0.63
CA PHE A 622 52.42 7.37 1.20
C PHE A 622 51.90 7.27 2.64
N ASN A 623 50.88 8.06 3.01
CA ASN A 623 50.39 8.09 4.38
C ASN A 623 49.99 6.69 4.91
N SER A 624 50.71 6.22 5.93
CA SER A 624 50.50 4.91 6.58
C SER A 624 50.57 3.71 5.62
N SER A 625 51.37 3.80 4.55
CA SER A 625 51.60 2.74 3.55
C SER A 625 52.48 1.63 4.11
N ASN A 626 51.95 0.88 5.07
CA ASN A 626 52.70 -0.07 5.90
C ASN A 626 52.99 -1.43 5.22
N ASN A 627 52.57 -1.67 3.99
CA ASN A 627 53.00 -2.87 3.26
C ASN A 627 54.28 -2.65 2.45
N ILE A 628 54.64 -1.40 2.19
CA ILE A 628 55.83 -1.03 1.44
C ILE A 628 57.07 -1.27 2.31
N GLU A 629 57.97 -2.12 1.81
CA GLU A 629 59.26 -2.43 2.42
C GLU A 629 60.41 -1.70 1.73
N LYS A 630 60.28 -1.40 0.42
CA LYS A 630 61.34 -0.82 -0.41
C LYS A 630 60.80 0.20 -1.42
N ILE A 631 61.45 1.35 -1.50
CA ILE A 631 61.22 2.36 -2.53
C ILE A 631 62.51 2.54 -3.32
N ASN A 632 62.44 2.39 -4.65
CA ASN A 632 63.54 2.74 -5.54
C ASN A 632 63.15 3.99 -6.33
N ILE A 633 63.80 5.11 -6.06
CA ILE A 633 63.73 6.31 -6.89
C ILE A 633 64.64 6.11 -8.10
N THR A 634 64.08 6.22 -9.30
CA THR A 634 64.83 6.10 -10.55
C THR A 634 65.80 7.29 -10.68
N SER A 635 67.04 7.05 -11.12
CA SER A 635 67.99 8.14 -11.40
C SER A 635 67.39 9.14 -12.40
N GLU A 636 67.71 10.43 -12.23
CA GLU A 636 67.24 11.53 -13.09
C GLU A 636 65.71 11.71 -13.12
N SER A 637 64.98 11.24 -12.09
CA SER A 637 63.51 11.39 -12.02
C SER A 637 63.06 12.40 -10.96
N VAL A 638 63.05 12.00 -9.68
CA VAL A 638 62.51 12.80 -8.57
C VAL A 638 63.46 13.92 -8.23
N SER A 639 62.92 15.14 -8.15
CA SER A 639 63.64 16.37 -7.78
C SER A 639 63.31 16.84 -6.36
N VAL A 640 62.06 16.64 -5.92
CA VAL A 640 61.54 17.12 -4.63
C VAL A 640 60.75 16.00 -3.94
N ILE A 641 60.99 15.82 -2.64
CA ILE A 641 60.16 15.02 -1.73
C ILE A 641 59.58 15.97 -0.68
N GLU A 642 58.26 16.15 -0.68
CA GLU A 642 57.58 17.10 0.20
C GLU A 642 57.44 16.61 1.65
N LYS A 643 57.06 17.54 2.52
CA LYS A 643 56.82 17.28 3.94
C LYS A 643 55.76 16.21 4.13
N HIS A 644 56.01 15.27 5.04
CA HIS A 644 55.12 14.15 5.36
C HIS A 644 54.78 13.21 4.19
N SER A 645 55.53 13.21 3.07
CA SER A 645 55.29 12.29 1.96
C SER A 645 55.21 10.82 2.38
N PHE A 646 56.04 10.38 3.33
CA PHE A 646 56.08 9.03 3.90
C PHE A 646 55.63 8.99 5.36
N TYR A 647 54.60 9.76 5.71
CA TYR A 647 54.09 9.80 7.09
C TYR A 647 53.67 8.42 7.59
N ASN A 648 54.21 7.99 8.74
CA ASN A 648 53.86 6.75 9.43
C ASN A 648 54.04 5.47 8.58
N CYS A 649 55.02 5.45 7.67
CA CYS A 649 55.43 4.24 6.94
C CYS A 649 56.31 3.35 7.82
N LEU A 650 55.70 2.59 8.72
CA LEU A 650 56.36 1.81 9.76
C LEU A 650 57.23 0.67 9.23
N ASN A 651 56.94 0.13 8.05
CA ASN A 651 57.65 -1.01 7.46
C ASN A 651 58.61 -0.66 6.33
N LEU A 652 58.74 0.63 5.97
CA LEU A 652 59.70 1.08 4.97
C LEU A 652 61.12 0.84 5.49
N LYS A 653 61.85 -0.08 4.84
CA LYS A 653 63.21 -0.50 5.24
C LYS A 653 64.27 0.15 4.37
N TYR A 654 64.01 0.28 3.07
CA TYR A 654 65.00 0.65 2.08
C TYR A 654 64.49 1.77 1.18
N ILE A 655 65.31 2.80 1.00
CA ILE A 655 65.10 3.88 0.04
C ILE A 655 66.45 4.39 -0.45
N ASN A 656 66.53 4.79 -1.73
CA ASN A 656 67.70 5.46 -2.31
C ASN A 656 67.41 6.94 -2.59
N PHE A 657 68.45 7.75 -2.53
CA PHE A 657 68.47 9.18 -2.82
C PHE A 657 69.48 9.44 -3.96
N PRO A 658 69.06 9.32 -5.23
CA PRO A 658 69.91 9.63 -6.37
C PRO A 658 70.20 11.14 -6.46
N LEU A 659 71.23 11.54 -7.23
CA LEU A 659 71.65 12.94 -7.40
C LEU A 659 70.54 13.87 -7.85
N SER A 660 69.52 13.35 -8.54
CA SER A 660 68.38 14.13 -8.99
C SER A 660 67.52 14.67 -7.86
N VAL A 661 67.46 13.96 -6.72
CA VAL A 661 66.66 14.38 -5.55
C VAL A 661 67.37 15.54 -4.88
N SER A 662 67.06 16.75 -5.31
CA SER A 662 67.72 17.98 -4.85
C SER A 662 67.17 18.52 -3.53
N ASP A 663 65.90 18.25 -3.22
CA ASP A 663 65.21 18.79 -2.06
C ASP A 663 64.37 17.72 -1.36
N VAL A 664 64.53 17.61 -0.04
CA VAL A 664 63.76 16.69 0.82
C VAL A 664 63.31 17.48 2.03
N GLU A 665 62.03 17.81 2.08
CA GLU A 665 61.46 18.69 3.08
C GLU A 665 61.45 18.06 4.49
N ILE A 666 61.39 18.94 5.50
CA ILE A 666 61.33 18.54 6.91
C ILE A 666 60.18 17.56 7.17
N ASP A 667 60.44 16.52 7.97
CA ASP A 667 59.47 15.47 8.32
C ASP A 667 58.88 14.68 7.12
N ALA A 668 59.53 14.66 5.95
CA ALA A 668 59.13 13.79 4.83
C ALA A 668 58.98 12.31 5.25
N PHE A 669 59.85 11.80 6.13
CA PHE A 669 59.88 10.44 6.67
C PHE A 669 59.45 10.37 8.14
N HIS A 670 58.44 11.16 8.50
CA HIS A 670 57.92 11.19 9.87
C HIS A 670 57.46 9.79 10.33
N ASP A 671 57.95 9.35 11.50
CA ASP A 671 57.64 8.05 12.11
C ASP A 671 58.03 6.80 11.27
N CYS A 672 58.95 6.92 10.30
CA CYS A 672 59.50 5.79 9.54
C CYS A 672 60.56 4.98 10.31
N LYS A 673 60.14 4.19 11.30
CA LYS A 673 61.05 3.54 12.27
C LYS A 673 61.89 2.38 11.73
N SER A 674 61.51 1.78 10.60
CA SER A 674 62.18 0.58 10.06
C SER A 674 63.32 0.83 9.07
N ILE A 675 63.57 2.09 8.71
CA ILE A 675 64.63 2.44 7.75
C ILE A 675 65.99 1.96 8.28
N ARG A 676 66.73 1.24 7.44
CA ARG A 676 67.99 0.58 7.81
C ARG A 676 68.93 0.45 6.62
N CYS A 677 70.18 0.06 6.87
CA CYS A 677 71.13 -0.17 5.79
C CYS A 677 70.72 -1.37 4.89
N PRO A 678 71.01 -1.32 3.57
CA PRO A 678 71.72 -0.24 2.88
C PRO A 678 70.84 0.99 2.63
N LEU A 679 71.38 2.17 2.94
CA LEU A 679 70.82 3.48 2.60
C LEU A 679 71.75 4.09 1.54
N ILE A 680 71.25 4.26 0.31
CA ILE A 680 72.06 4.74 -0.82
C ILE A 680 71.79 6.24 -0.97
N ILE A 681 72.82 7.07 -0.78
CA ILE A 681 72.77 8.52 -0.99
C ILE A 681 73.90 8.91 -1.93
N GLU A 682 73.57 9.46 -3.10
CA GLU A 682 74.58 9.82 -4.10
C GLU A 682 75.23 11.19 -3.83
N ASN A 683 74.49 12.17 -3.28
CA ASN A 683 75.04 13.47 -2.87
C ASN A 683 75.54 13.43 -1.42
N THR A 684 76.85 13.55 -1.24
CA THR A 684 77.51 13.44 0.08
C THR A 684 77.96 14.78 0.68
N SER A 685 77.46 15.90 0.15
CA SER A 685 77.74 17.22 0.73
C SER A 685 77.10 17.37 2.12
N THR A 686 77.77 18.11 3.02
CA THR A 686 77.32 18.26 4.42
C THR A 686 75.92 18.85 4.52
N ASP A 687 75.61 19.89 3.74
CA ASP A 687 74.30 20.55 3.76
C ASP A 687 73.19 19.59 3.30
N TYR A 688 73.47 18.77 2.29
CA TYR A 688 72.53 17.76 1.79
C TYR A 688 72.27 16.67 2.83
N LEU A 689 73.31 16.16 3.50
CA LEU A 689 73.15 15.17 4.56
C LEU A 689 72.35 15.73 5.75
N GLN A 690 72.54 17.01 6.11
CA GLN A 690 71.73 17.69 7.14
C GLN A 690 70.24 17.78 6.73
N MET A 691 69.97 18.04 5.46
CA MET A 691 68.60 18.04 4.92
C MET A 691 67.97 16.64 5.02
N ILE A 692 68.69 15.59 4.61
CA ILE A 692 68.20 14.21 4.74
C ILE A 692 67.91 13.84 6.20
N VAL A 693 68.78 14.20 7.15
CA VAL A 693 68.50 13.97 8.59
C VAL A 693 67.27 14.74 9.06
N SER A 694 67.14 16.01 8.66
CA SER A 694 65.99 16.85 9.02
C SER A 694 64.67 16.35 8.42
N SER A 695 64.71 15.57 7.35
CA SER A 695 63.53 14.93 6.76
C SER A 695 62.94 13.80 7.62
N GLY A 696 63.65 13.33 8.65
CA GLY A 696 63.23 12.23 9.53
C GLY A 696 64.00 10.92 9.31
N ILE A 697 64.97 10.90 8.39
CA ILE A 697 65.91 9.77 8.28
C ILE A 697 66.83 9.74 9.51
N PRO A 698 66.94 8.61 10.23
CA PRO A 698 67.73 8.57 11.47
C PRO A 698 69.21 8.90 11.25
N GLU A 699 69.73 9.89 11.99
CA GLU A 699 71.13 10.34 11.92
C GLU A 699 72.15 9.20 12.06
N ARG A 700 71.86 8.23 12.95
CA ARG A 700 72.70 7.04 13.15
C ARG A 700 73.02 6.28 11.86
N LEU A 701 72.12 6.34 10.86
CA LEU A 701 72.29 5.63 9.59
C LEU A 701 73.37 6.27 8.70
N MET A 702 73.65 7.57 8.87
CA MET A 702 74.74 8.24 8.15
C MET A 702 76.08 7.60 8.46
N ILE A 703 76.28 7.19 9.72
CA ILE A 703 77.48 6.50 10.18
C ILE A 703 77.41 5.00 9.84
N SER A 704 76.30 4.33 10.20
CA SER A 704 76.23 2.87 10.10
C SER A 704 76.16 2.34 8.66
N CYS A 705 75.73 3.16 7.70
CA CYS A 705 75.70 2.76 6.29
C CYS A 705 76.96 3.19 5.51
N HIS A 706 78.03 3.62 6.20
CA HIS A 706 79.30 4.04 5.61
C HIS A 706 79.18 5.15 4.55
N ILE A 707 78.24 6.09 4.74
CA ILE A 707 78.04 7.24 3.86
C ILE A 707 79.16 8.25 4.20
N ALA A 708 80.11 8.41 3.28
CA ALA A 708 81.49 8.85 3.51
C ALA A 708 81.70 10.05 4.48
N HIS A 709 82.70 9.91 5.38
CA HIS A 709 83.36 10.95 6.19
C HIS A 709 82.51 11.88 7.08
N VAL A 710 81.43 11.41 7.70
CA VAL A 710 80.80 12.13 8.83
C VAL A 710 81.63 11.91 10.11
N SER A 711 82.43 12.89 10.53
CA SER A 711 82.97 12.91 11.89
C SER A 711 81.88 13.35 12.87
N ASN A 712 81.86 12.79 14.09
CA ASN A 712 80.85 13.02 15.14
C ASN A 712 80.57 14.50 15.51
N ASN A 713 81.34 15.47 14.98
CA ASN A 713 81.26 16.90 15.33
C ASN A 713 80.63 17.81 14.25
N LEU A 714 80.23 17.29 13.07
CA LEU A 714 79.84 18.13 11.91
C LEU A 714 78.32 18.38 11.75
N LEU A 715 77.47 17.69 12.50
CA LEU A 715 76.00 17.84 12.48
C LEU A 715 75.51 18.68 13.68
N ASN A 716 76.06 19.89 13.86
CA ASN A 716 75.50 20.82 14.86
C ASN A 716 74.19 21.43 14.34
N HIS A 717 73.08 21.12 14.99
CA HIS A 717 71.73 21.61 14.67
C HIS A 717 71.66 23.14 14.62
N LYS A 718 71.79 23.74 13.43
CA LYS A 718 71.17 25.04 13.12
C LYS A 718 69.89 24.77 12.35
N SER A 719 68.77 25.31 12.83
CA SER A 719 67.49 25.20 12.13
C SER A 719 67.60 25.85 10.75
N LEU A 720 67.63 25.04 9.69
CA LEU A 720 67.45 25.53 8.32
C LEU A 720 65.99 25.96 8.18
N ARG A 721 65.75 27.27 8.07
CA ARG A 721 64.42 27.82 7.74
C ARG A 721 64.26 27.78 6.24
N TYR A 722 63.44 26.86 5.76
CA TYR A 722 63.01 26.84 4.36
C TYR A 722 61.74 27.68 4.20
N PRO A 723 61.64 28.52 3.15
CA PRO A 723 60.38 29.15 2.79
C PRO A 723 59.43 28.06 2.25
N SER A 724 58.47 27.65 3.07
CA SER A 724 57.43 26.68 2.71
C SER A 724 56.56 27.21 1.56
N ALA A 725 56.67 26.61 0.37
CA ALA A 725 55.68 26.78 -0.70
C ALA A 725 54.77 25.56 -0.71
N HIS A 726 53.73 25.56 0.14
CA HIS A 726 52.73 24.49 0.18
C HIS A 726 51.96 24.40 -1.15
N LEU A 727 52.37 23.49 -2.03
CA LEU A 727 51.63 23.17 -3.26
C LEU A 727 50.41 22.27 -2.98
N PHE A 728 50.58 21.19 -2.19
CA PHE A 728 49.55 20.17 -2.01
C PHE A 728 48.25 20.65 -1.33
N TRP A 729 48.33 21.48 -0.28
CA TRP A 729 47.12 21.98 0.43
C TRP A 729 46.23 22.89 -0.44
N LYS A 730 46.80 23.55 -1.45
CA LYS A 730 46.07 24.42 -2.37
C LYS A 730 45.15 23.63 -3.33
N HIS A 731 45.42 22.34 -3.50
CA HIS A 731 44.66 21.42 -4.37
C HIS A 731 43.60 20.60 -3.62
N LEU A 732 43.68 20.48 -2.29
CA LEU A 732 42.65 19.81 -1.46
C LEU A 732 41.53 20.76 -0.98
N THR A 733 41.77 22.08 -0.97
CA THR A 733 40.79 23.11 -0.58
C THR A 733 40.08 23.80 -1.76
N LYS A 734 40.21 23.27 -2.98
CA LYS A 734 39.39 23.67 -4.13
C LYS A 734 38.46 22.56 -4.56
#